data_AF-B8GKS8-F1
#
_entry.id   AF-B8GKS8-F1
#
_cell.length_a   1.000
_cell.length_b   1.000
_cell.length_c   1.000
_cell.angle_alpha   90.00
_cell.angle_beta   90.00
_cell.angle_gamma   90.00
#
_symmetry.space_group_name_H-M   'P 1'
#
loop_
_entity.id
_entity.type
_entity.pdbx_description
1 polymer ?
#
loop_
_entity_poly.entity_id
_entity_poly.type
_entity_poly.pdbx_seq_one_letter_code
_entity_poly.pdbx_strand_id
1 'polypeptide(L)'
;MMLKVREMNRALLILLAAVCLLLLIVPTGASTPVYGPDRVFINESGTYELMNDLTYGSGEPLIVINASDVVLDGQGHTIHAMYDQEGTGIVVNPEGESPTVQLSNVTIKNVNLDNLTYGIVFFNSRGCTVQGVAMTGNGMDIFLSNNCTENTISGNTFSDGIGIYLLDSCRSNTISKNTFTGCLPGIYMSGDCDQNTICENTFTGNVYGILISDSNNNIVKGNSIINSMTCGLVVGGGSGNTIYNNYFNNLQNVFVAGHDSTNIWNIDRTAGPDIMGGPTIGGNFWGTPDGTGFSQTDPDINNDGFCDDPYTIGTGNIDRYPLRFWPPTVTAGFYAFGHVGQAPYSVRFLDQSAGSPTAWTWDFGDGSTSTEQNPTHIYNQTGAYNVALTASNGWGSDMAIQYRCIIVNTVPAANFTANATAGRTPFTVQFTDQSTGASGYQWQFGDGTTSTEQNPVHTYTTPGSYTVTLVASGVNYGSVYSQKPGYITVTDPPTVGFSANVTAGLAPLAVQFNESVNGSVQYYYWQFGDGGTSFDKEPIHVYNKAGLYTVSFYAIGSNGSQVKTVDQYINVTSPVMPTPTTPAPLNTTTVPTTMVPTATVTPVPTNTTGAPTGTTVAPTATGSAYYGPHTIPGTLQAEDYDLGGEGVAYHDTTAGNEGGIYRHDDVDIEQLDTDHSPNVGWIRSGEWLAYTVHVSTAGTYDAGFRVASSHAGSSVLVYVDDETTPVATVTVPNTGDWPIFRTVSVPVILPAGTHRLKLSFPTDFVNINWITFAQRG
;
A
#
# COMPACT_ATOMS: atom_id res chain seq x y z
N MET A 1 -12.13 38.69 29.14
CA MET A 1 -11.45 39.49 28.09
C MET A 1 -9.92 39.37 28.17
N MET A 2 -9.27 39.74 29.29
CA MET A 2 -7.80 39.73 29.42
C MET A 2 -7.10 38.39 29.11
N LEU A 3 -7.68 37.22 29.40
CA LEU A 3 -7.05 35.93 29.05
C LEU A 3 -6.81 35.76 27.54
N LYS A 4 -7.83 36.04 26.70
CA LYS A 4 -7.69 35.93 25.23
C LYS A 4 -6.60 36.85 24.66
N VAL A 5 -6.37 38.02 25.27
CA VAL A 5 -5.26 38.91 24.87
C VAL A 5 -3.90 38.28 25.21
N ARG A 6 -3.81 37.55 26.33
CA ARG A 6 -2.57 36.89 26.76
C ARG A 6 -2.20 35.68 25.90
N GLU A 7 -3.19 34.93 25.43
CA GLU A 7 -3.00 33.83 24.47
C GLU A 7 -2.69 34.35 23.07
N MET A 8 -3.41 35.37 22.59
CA MET A 8 -3.17 35.99 21.28
C MET A 8 -1.77 36.63 21.20
N ASN A 9 -1.26 37.20 22.30
CA ASN A 9 0.12 37.68 22.37
C ASN A 9 1.15 36.55 22.40
N ARG A 10 0.84 35.37 22.96
CA ARG A 10 1.72 34.19 22.87
C ARG A 10 1.76 33.63 21.45
N ALA A 11 0.60 33.49 20.80
CA ALA A 11 0.52 33.09 19.39
C ALA A 11 1.28 34.06 18.49
N LEU A 12 1.13 35.38 18.69
CA LEU A 12 1.85 36.40 17.92
C LEU A 12 3.37 36.39 18.18
N LEU A 13 3.81 36.07 19.40
CA LEU A 13 5.25 35.95 19.71
C LEU A 13 5.87 34.69 19.10
N ILE A 14 5.14 33.58 19.10
CA ILE A 14 5.53 32.34 18.40
C ILE A 14 5.53 32.57 16.89
N LEU A 15 4.56 33.31 16.35
CA LEU A 15 4.54 33.67 14.92
C LEU A 15 5.68 34.62 14.55
N LEU A 16 6.05 35.58 15.41
CA LEU A 16 7.26 36.40 15.21
C LEU A 16 8.54 35.56 15.28
N ALA A 17 8.64 34.59 16.20
CA ALA A 17 9.79 33.69 16.27
C ALA A 17 9.90 32.82 15.00
N ALA A 18 8.79 32.25 14.53
CA ALA A 18 8.74 31.48 13.29
C ALA A 18 9.07 32.34 12.05
N VAL A 19 8.53 33.57 11.96
CA VAL A 19 8.82 34.50 10.85
C VAL A 19 10.26 35.03 10.89
N CYS A 20 10.87 35.20 12.06
CA CYS A 20 12.30 35.47 12.18
C CYS A 20 13.17 34.28 11.76
N LEU A 21 12.73 33.04 12.04
CA LEU A 21 13.42 31.83 11.60
C LEU A 21 13.29 31.62 10.07
N LEU A 22 12.18 32.04 9.46
CA LEU A 22 11.92 31.91 8.02
C LEU A 22 12.41 33.10 7.15
N LEU A 23 13.01 34.13 7.75
CA LEU A 23 13.57 35.30 7.04
C LEU A 23 15.09 35.46 7.18
N LEU A 24 15.78 34.41 7.64
CA LEU A 24 17.25 34.32 7.61
C LEU A 24 17.76 33.41 6.47
N ILE A 25 17.10 33.47 5.31
CA ILE A 25 17.82 33.27 4.04
C ILE A 25 18.69 34.52 3.79
N VAL A 26 19.76 34.63 4.58
CA VAL A 26 20.93 35.42 4.21
C VAL A 26 21.42 34.87 2.87
N PRO A 27 21.79 35.69 1.88
CA PRO A 27 22.40 35.17 0.66
C PRO A 27 23.60 34.33 1.06
N THR A 28 23.69 33.09 0.56
CA THR A 28 24.82 32.21 0.84
C THR A 28 26.10 32.87 0.37
N GLY A 29 26.85 33.45 1.31
CA GLY A 29 28.27 33.73 1.09
C GLY A 29 28.91 32.41 0.69
N ALA A 30 29.64 32.42 -0.43
CA ALA A 30 30.31 31.21 -0.88
C ALA A 30 31.20 30.67 0.25
N SER A 31 31.07 29.40 0.57
CA SER A 31 31.94 28.74 1.54
C SER A 31 33.39 28.91 1.10
N THR A 32 34.26 29.22 2.05
CA THR A 32 35.69 29.34 1.78
C THR A 32 36.30 27.94 1.84
N PRO A 33 36.78 27.37 0.73
CA PRO A 33 37.33 26.03 0.72
C PRO A 33 38.65 25.99 1.48
N VAL A 34 38.78 25.02 2.38
CA VAL A 34 39.98 24.77 3.19
C VAL A 34 40.68 23.52 2.65
N TYR A 35 41.97 23.68 2.35
CA TYR A 35 42.83 22.65 1.75
C TYR A 35 44.04 22.36 2.62
N GLY A 36 44.57 21.14 2.54
CA GLY A 36 45.86 20.75 3.13
C GLY A 36 47.06 20.97 2.19
N PRO A 37 48.31 20.77 2.68
CA PRO A 37 48.68 20.30 4.02
C PRO A 37 49.18 21.41 4.97
N ASP A 38 49.19 22.67 4.52
CA ASP A 38 49.71 23.81 5.30
C ASP A 38 48.75 24.22 6.44
N ARG A 39 49.28 24.97 7.42
CA ARG A 39 48.47 25.51 8.54
C ARG A 39 47.47 26.54 8.05
N VAL A 40 46.23 26.41 8.54
CA VAL A 40 45.08 27.23 8.13
C VAL A 40 44.80 28.29 9.20
N PHE A 41 44.72 29.56 8.81
CA PHE A 41 44.39 30.67 9.71
C PHE A 41 43.08 31.35 9.27
N ILE A 42 42.02 31.13 10.04
CA ILE A 42 40.71 31.75 9.86
C ILE A 42 40.68 33.05 10.69
N ASN A 43 40.88 34.18 10.01
CA ASN A 43 40.96 35.51 10.61
C ASN A 43 39.72 36.40 10.35
N GLU A 44 38.73 35.87 9.63
CA GLU A 44 37.51 36.58 9.24
C GLU A 44 36.28 35.71 9.53
N SER A 45 35.13 36.35 9.77
CA SER A 45 33.85 35.68 9.99
C SER A 45 33.31 35.09 8.69
N GLY A 46 32.71 33.89 8.75
CA GLY A 46 32.17 33.22 7.56
C GLY A 46 32.09 31.70 7.67
N THR A 47 31.68 31.05 6.57
CA THR A 47 31.62 29.59 6.46
C THR A 47 32.86 29.06 5.74
N TYR A 48 33.46 28.04 6.31
CA TYR A 48 34.66 27.35 5.86
C TYR A 48 34.37 25.84 5.77
N GLU A 49 34.80 25.20 4.68
CA GLU A 49 34.52 23.79 4.41
C GLU A 49 35.82 23.06 4.09
N LEU A 50 36.11 21.95 4.79
CA LEU A 50 37.21 21.06 4.40
C LEU A 50 36.92 20.41 3.04
N MET A 51 37.92 20.39 2.17
CA MET A 51 37.85 19.81 0.82
C MET A 51 38.64 18.51 0.65
N ASN A 52 39.44 18.15 1.66
CA ASN A 52 40.24 16.93 1.71
C ASN A 52 40.65 16.62 3.15
N ASP A 53 41.02 15.35 3.41
CA ASP A 53 41.62 14.95 4.68
C ASP A 53 42.98 15.65 4.88
N LEU A 54 43.27 16.10 6.09
CA LEU A 54 44.49 16.82 6.44
C LEU A 54 45.41 15.93 7.30
N THR A 55 46.70 15.93 7.01
CA THR A 55 47.70 15.18 7.79
C THR A 55 48.86 16.08 8.17
N TYR A 56 49.22 16.12 9.46
CA TYR A 56 50.17 17.10 10.01
C TYR A 56 51.20 16.47 10.95
N GLY A 57 52.41 17.05 11.05
CA GLY A 57 53.51 16.44 11.80
C GLY A 57 54.63 17.43 12.14
N SER A 58 54.29 18.48 12.89
CA SER A 58 55.29 19.40 13.47
C SER A 58 54.80 20.15 14.72
N GLY A 59 54.08 19.44 15.60
CA GLY A 59 53.67 19.87 16.97
C GLY A 59 52.70 21.07 17.12
N GLU A 60 52.61 21.95 16.13
CA GLU A 60 51.77 23.15 16.17
C GLU A 60 50.27 22.85 15.91
N PRO A 61 49.36 23.81 16.16
CA PRO A 61 47.97 23.78 15.70
C PRO A 61 47.84 23.82 14.18
N LEU A 62 47.10 22.87 13.59
CA LEU A 62 46.85 22.81 12.15
C LEU A 62 45.83 23.86 11.68
N ILE A 63 44.64 23.91 12.30
CA ILE A 63 43.63 24.94 12.04
C ILE A 63 43.57 25.90 13.22
N VAL A 64 43.61 27.20 12.91
CA VAL A 64 43.64 28.29 13.88
C VAL A 64 42.51 29.27 13.59
N ILE A 65 41.59 29.46 14.53
CA ILE A 65 40.44 30.36 14.41
C ILE A 65 40.65 31.57 15.34
N ASN A 66 40.76 32.75 14.72
CA ASN A 66 41.03 34.04 15.34
C ASN A 66 39.82 35.02 15.28
N ALA A 67 38.68 34.56 14.76
CA ALA A 67 37.49 35.39 14.54
C ALA A 67 36.23 34.79 15.19
N SER A 68 35.31 35.68 15.57
CA SER A 68 33.92 35.32 15.92
C SER A 68 33.09 35.03 14.66
N ASP A 69 31.92 34.42 14.85
CA ASP A 69 30.93 34.18 13.79
C ASP A 69 31.50 33.36 12.62
N VAL A 70 32.20 32.28 12.98
CA VAL A 70 32.85 31.33 12.07
C VAL A 70 32.10 30.00 12.11
N VAL A 71 31.83 29.41 10.95
CA VAL A 71 31.37 28.02 10.82
C VAL A 71 32.44 27.23 10.07
N LEU A 72 33.04 26.24 10.73
CA LEU A 72 33.93 25.26 10.12
C LEU A 72 33.18 23.93 9.99
N ASP A 73 32.88 23.53 8.76
CA ASP A 73 32.33 22.21 8.43
C ASP A 73 33.45 21.29 7.91
N GLY A 74 33.61 20.14 8.55
CA GLY A 74 34.55 19.12 8.12
C GLY A 74 34.07 18.30 6.93
N GLN A 75 32.78 18.33 6.57
CA GLN A 75 32.21 17.57 5.45
C GLN A 75 32.48 16.04 5.51
N GLY A 76 32.78 15.51 6.70
CA GLY A 76 33.19 14.12 6.93
C GLY A 76 34.70 13.85 6.82
N HIS A 77 35.52 14.86 6.52
CA HIS A 77 36.97 14.74 6.40
C HIS A 77 37.69 14.59 7.75
N THR A 78 38.88 14.01 7.67
CA THR A 78 39.72 13.66 8.83
C THR A 78 40.91 14.59 8.97
N ILE A 79 41.23 15.01 10.20
CA ILE A 79 42.48 15.66 10.59
C ILE A 79 43.28 14.67 11.44
N HIS A 80 44.48 14.31 11.00
CA HIS A 80 45.30 13.24 11.59
C HIS A 80 46.76 13.65 11.81
N ALA A 81 47.39 13.14 12.87
CA ALA A 81 48.81 13.32 13.14
C ALA A 81 49.69 12.30 12.38
N MET A 82 50.81 12.73 11.79
CA MET A 82 51.79 11.85 11.13
C MET A 82 52.58 10.96 12.10
N TYR A 83 52.60 11.33 13.38
CA TYR A 83 53.27 10.65 14.47
C TYR A 83 52.35 10.62 15.68
N ASP A 84 52.39 9.51 16.43
CA ASP A 84 51.49 9.28 17.55
C ASP A 84 51.49 10.46 18.53
N GLN A 85 50.30 11.01 18.76
CA GLN A 85 50.06 12.08 19.73
C GLN A 85 50.81 13.40 19.45
N GLU A 86 51.17 13.71 18.20
CA GLU A 86 51.89 14.95 17.85
C GLU A 86 51.00 16.04 17.21
N GLY A 87 50.66 17.06 18.00
CA GLY A 87 50.08 18.32 17.52
C GLY A 87 48.63 18.56 17.95
N THR A 88 48.05 19.66 17.48
CA THR A 88 46.65 20.03 17.76
C THR A 88 45.85 20.18 16.48
N GLY A 89 44.64 19.59 16.44
CA GLY A 89 43.77 19.66 15.27
C GLY A 89 43.26 21.06 15.01
N ILE A 90 42.45 21.59 15.93
CA ILE A 90 41.78 22.90 15.81
C ILE A 90 41.97 23.70 17.10
N VAL A 91 42.47 24.93 17.00
CA VAL A 91 42.53 25.89 18.13
C VAL A 91 41.68 27.11 17.81
N VAL A 92 40.82 27.47 18.76
CA VAL A 92 40.07 28.72 18.78
C VAL A 92 40.69 29.64 19.82
N ASN A 93 41.03 30.87 19.41
CA ASN A 93 41.64 31.91 20.24
C ASN A 93 43.07 31.60 20.77
N PRO A 94 44.06 31.48 19.87
CA PRO A 94 45.42 31.00 20.17
C PRO A 94 46.35 32.03 20.82
N GLU A 95 45.86 33.14 21.39
CA GLU A 95 46.72 34.24 21.92
C GLU A 95 47.59 33.85 23.13
N GLY A 96 47.58 32.57 23.53
CA GLY A 96 48.31 31.99 24.66
C GLY A 96 47.42 31.80 25.89
N GLU A 97 48.04 31.53 27.03
CA GLU A 97 47.38 31.20 28.32
C GLU A 97 46.60 32.38 28.95
N SER A 98 46.36 33.48 28.23
CA SER A 98 45.57 34.64 28.69
C SER A 98 45.05 35.50 27.51
N PRO A 99 44.12 35.00 26.68
CA PRO A 99 43.59 35.78 25.55
C PRO A 99 42.75 36.97 26.04
N THR A 100 43.02 38.16 25.51
CA THR A 100 42.31 39.38 25.98
C THR A 100 40.97 39.59 25.28
N VAL A 101 40.79 38.99 24.11
CA VAL A 101 39.53 38.95 23.36
C VAL A 101 38.79 37.65 23.69
N GLN A 102 37.47 37.73 23.87
CA GLN A 102 36.61 36.54 23.96
C GLN A 102 35.98 36.29 22.58
N LEU A 103 36.35 35.18 21.90
CA LEU A 103 35.76 34.83 20.60
C LEU A 103 34.39 34.19 20.77
N SER A 104 33.46 34.44 19.84
CA SER A 104 32.06 34.05 19.99
C SER A 104 31.45 33.39 18.76
N ASN A 105 30.43 32.56 18.96
CA ASN A 105 29.62 31.94 17.91
C ASN A 105 30.43 31.07 16.91
N VAL A 106 31.58 30.53 17.31
CA VAL A 106 32.37 29.62 16.47
C VAL A 106 31.72 28.24 16.48
N THR A 107 31.36 27.71 15.32
CA THR A 107 30.78 26.37 15.16
C THR A 107 31.79 25.47 14.46
N ILE A 108 32.09 24.30 15.05
CA ILE A 108 32.88 23.23 14.44
C ILE A 108 31.97 22.00 14.31
N LYS A 109 31.85 21.44 13.10
CA LYS A 109 30.96 20.30 12.85
C LYS A 109 31.49 19.31 11.82
N ASN A 110 30.98 18.07 11.87
CA ASN A 110 31.18 17.02 10.85
C ASN A 110 32.65 16.76 10.46
N VAL A 111 33.57 16.75 11.43
CA VAL A 111 35.00 16.45 11.21
C VAL A 111 35.41 15.21 12.01
N ASN A 112 36.43 14.49 11.57
CA ASN A 112 37.07 13.44 12.37
C ASN A 112 38.44 13.93 12.84
N LEU A 113 38.80 13.77 14.11
CA LEU A 113 40.07 14.22 14.69
C LEU A 113 40.79 13.01 15.33
N ASP A 114 41.94 12.62 14.80
CA ASP A 114 42.55 11.32 15.12
C ASP A 114 44.06 11.38 15.43
N ASN A 115 44.48 10.68 16.49
CA ASN A 115 45.87 10.52 16.94
C ASN A 115 46.61 11.84 17.33
N LEU A 116 45.89 12.91 17.66
CA LEU A 116 46.45 14.22 18.03
C LEU A 116 46.77 14.31 19.53
N THR A 117 47.65 15.24 19.94
CA THR A 117 47.77 15.60 21.37
C THR A 117 46.47 16.20 21.89
N TYR A 118 45.88 17.10 21.10
CA TYR A 118 44.59 17.76 21.36
C TYR A 118 43.73 17.77 20.09
N GLY A 119 42.46 17.36 20.18
CA GLY A 119 41.51 17.45 19.08
C GLY A 119 41.09 18.91 18.82
N ILE A 120 40.24 19.45 19.69
CA ILE A 120 39.81 20.86 19.68
C ILE A 120 40.22 21.55 20.98
N VAL A 121 40.80 22.75 20.88
CA VAL A 121 41.06 23.62 22.03
C VAL A 121 40.28 24.92 21.88
N PHE A 122 39.53 25.30 22.91
CA PHE A 122 38.96 26.63 23.09
C PHE A 122 39.64 27.34 24.27
N PHE A 123 40.15 28.54 24.03
CA PHE A 123 40.48 29.48 25.10
C PHE A 123 39.53 30.68 25.04
N ASN A 124 39.04 31.14 26.19
CA ASN A 124 38.18 32.34 26.32
C ASN A 124 37.15 32.46 25.18
N SER A 125 36.23 31.49 25.12
CA SER A 125 35.22 31.38 24.06
C SER A 125 33.79 31.58 24.59
N ARG A 126 32.87 32.05 23.75
CA ARG A 126 31.47 32.27 24.15
C ARG A 126 30.45 31.79 23.13
N GLY A 127 29.51 30.93 23.56
CA GLY A 127 28.41 30.48 22.70
C GLY A 127 28.86 29.68 21.47
N CYS A 128 30.08 29.13 21.50
CA CYS A 128 30.61 28.29 20.43
C CYS A 128 29.96 26.90 20.48
N THR A 129 29.94 26.19 19.35
CA THR A 129 29.27 24.89 19.20
C THR A 129 30.23 23.84 18.62
N VAL A 130 30.21 22.63 19.16
CA VAL A 130 30.86 21.43 18.60
C VAL A 130 29.83 20.32 18.43
N GLN A 131 29.59 19.86 17.19
CA GLN A 131 28.56 18.85 16.93
C GLN A 131 28.87 17.89 15.77
N GLY A 132 28.49 16.62 15.90
CA GLY A 132 28.72 15.61 14.85
C GLY A 132 30.21 15.36 14.59
N VAL A 133 31.07 15.61 15.58
CA VAL A 133 32.52 15.42 15.49
C VAL A 133 32.91 14.07 16.09
N ALA A 134 33.72 13.30 15.38
CA ALA A 134 34.32 12.06 15.89
C ALA A 134 35.76 12.33 16.32
N MET A 135 36.14 11.90 17.52
CA MET A 135 37.48 12.07 18.05
C MET A 135 37.97 10.74 18.63
N THR A 136 39.10 10.25 18.12
CA THR A 136 39.61 8.89 18.36
C THR A 136 41.11 8.90 18.61
N GLY A 137 41.54 8.16 19.63
CA GLY A 137 42.97 7.94 19.91
C GLY A 137 43.77 9.21 20.24
N ASN A 138 43.11 10.34 20.55
CA ASN A 138 43.77 11.59 20.93
C ASN A 138 44.22 11.57 22.39
N GLY A 139 45.10 12.49 22.79
CA GLY A 139 45.50 12.65 24.19
C GLY A 139 44.42 13.32 25.02
N MET A 140 43.78 14.33 24.42
CA MET A 140 42.59 15.01 24.92
C MET A 140 41.73 15.42 23.73
N ASP A 141 40.48 14.98 23.69
CA ASP A 141 39.62 15.24 22.52
C ASP A 141 39.18 16.71 22.47
N ILE A 142 38.62 17.24 23.57
CA ILE A 142 38.27 18.67 23.70
C ILE A 142 38.83 19.28 24.99
N PHE A 143 39.51 20.41 24.86
CA PHE A 143 39.95 21.25 25.97
C PHE A 143 39.25 22.62 25.96
N LEU A 144 38.62 22.99 27.06
CA LEU A 144 38.09 24.33 27.35
C LEU A 144 38.89 24.92 28.52
N SER A 145 39.46 26.12 28.34
CA SER A 145 40.20 26.82 29.40
C SER A 145 40.02 28.34 29.33
N ASN A 146 40.32 29.03 30.44
CA ASN A 146 40.31 30.49 30.57
C ASN A 146 38.94 31.11 30.24
N ASN A 147 37.93 30.87 31.08
CA ASN A 147 36.61 31.53 30.99
C ASN A 147 35.86 31.24 29.66
N CYS A 148 35.91 29.99 29.16
CA CYS A 148 34.94 29.53 28.15
C CYS A 148 33.52 29.47 28.76
N THR A 149 32.57 30.21 28.19
CA THR A 149 31.19 30.30 28.71
C THR A 149 30.09 30.06 27.67
N GLU A 150 28.94 29.56 28.10
CA GLU A 150 27.73 29.40 27.26
C GLU A 150 27.91 28.49 26.03
N ASN A 151 29.03 27.76 25.90
CA ASN A 151 29.33 26.91 24.75
C ASN A 151 28.53 25.60 24.79
N THR A 152 28.25 25.00 23.62
CA THR A 152 27.51 23.73 23.49
C THR A 152 28.36 22.66 22.81
N ILE A 153 28.58 21.53 23.47
CA ILE A 153 29.24 20.35 22.90
C ILE A 153 28.20 19.24 22.83
N SER A 154 27.67 18.96 21.63
CA SER A 154 26.53 18.05 21.49
C SER A 154 26.60 17.08 20.31
N GLY A 155 26.34 15.80 20.57
CA GLY A 155 26.24 14.77 19.52
C GLY A 155 27.59 14.36 18.92
N ASN A 156 28.65 14.33 19.74
CA ASN A 156 30.01 13.94 19.35
C ASN A 156 30.36 12.56 19.91
N THR A 157 31.36 11.89 19.32
CA THR A 157 31.87 10.59 19.80
C THR A 157 33.34 10.68 20.18
N PHE A 158 33.68 10.13 21.33
CA PHE A 158 35.00 10.22 21.97
C PHE A 158 35.52 8.81 22.30
N SER A 159 36.77 8.50 21.97
CA SER A 159 37.46 7.29 22.41
C SER A 159 38.90 7.55 22.87
N ASP A 160 39.31 6.77 23.88
CA ASP A 160 40.63 6.86 24.49
C ASP A 160 40.86 8.24 25.14
N GLY A 161 42.12 8.61 25.44
CA GLY A 161 42.47 9.95 25.91
C GLY A 161 41.70 10.48 27.13
N ILE A 162 41.54 11.80 27.18
CA ILE A 162 40.56 12.50 28.02
C ILE A 162 39.49 13.09 27.09
N GLY A 163 38.21 12.76 27.27
CA GLY A 163 37.16 13.21 26.34
C GLY A 163 36.99 14.74 26.35
N ILE A 164 36.33 15.28 27.36
CA ILE A 164 36.19 16.74 27.51
C ILE A 164 36.81 17.19 28.83
N TYR A 165 37.73 18.15 28.78
CA TYR A 165 38.30 18.80 29.96
C TYR A 165 37.92 20.29 30.02
N LEU A 166 37.32 20.71 31.14
CA LEU A 166 37.08 22.12 31.48
C LEU A 166 38.04 22.54 32.62
N LEU A 167 38.72 23.67 32.43
CA LEU A 167 39.67 24.25 33.39
C LEU A 167 39.53 25.77 33.48
N ASP A 168 39.97 26.39 34.58
CA ASP A 168 40.08 27.85 34.76
C ASP A 168 38.77 28.62 34.50
N SER A 169 37.78 28.41 35.37
CA SER A 169 36.50 29.15 35.40
C SER A 169 35.64 29.02 34.13
N CYS A 170 35.66 27.88 33.44
CA CYS A 170 34.67 27.58 32.40
C CYS A 170 33.27 27.42 33.01
N ARG A 171 32.29 28.23 32.58
CA ARG A 171 30.97 28.34 33.25
C ARG A 171 29.78 28.33 32.29
N SER A 172 28.67 27.76 32.75
CA SER A 172 27.39 27.74 32.00
C SER A 172 27.45 27.05 30.63
N ASN A 173 28.43 26.18 30.39
CA ASN A 173 28.53 25.39 29.17
C ASN A 173 27.56 24.19 29.23
N THR A 174 27.09 23.73 28.08
CA THR A 174 26.22 22.55 27.95
C THR A 174 26.95 21.44 27.21
N ILE A 175 27.07 20.27 27.84
CA ILE A 175 27.65 19.06 27.25
C ILE A 175 26.54 18.01 27.18
N SER A 176 26.08 17.66 25.97
CA SER A 176 24.91 16.79 25.83
C SER A 176 24.92 15.79 24.67
N LYS A 177 24.23 14.65 24.81
CA LYS A 177 24.07 13.65 23.74
C LYS A 177 25.38 13.11 23.14
N ASN A 178 26.51 13.27 23.83
CA ASN A 178 27.80 12.75 23.39
C ASN A 178 27.98 11.29 23.86
N THR A 179 28.86 10.55 23.19
CA THR A 179 29.19 9.16 23.53
C THR A 179 30.69 9.03 23.85
N PHE A 180 31.02 8.60 25.06
CA PHE A 180 32.39 8.41 25.56
C PHE A 180 32.67 6.91 25.75
N THR A 181 33.66 6.38 25.04
CA THR A 181 33.98 4.95 25.05
C THR A 181 35.45 4.70 25.39
N GLY A 182 35.71 4.11 26.55
CA GLY A 182 37.07 3.71 26.96
C GLY A 182 38.04 4.84 27.30
N CYS A 183 37.58 6.10 27.38
CA CYS A 183 38.37 7.26 27.80
C CYS A 183 38.91 7.10 29.24
N LEU A 184 39.84 7.97 29.64
CA LEU A 184 40.32 8.10 31.02
C LEU A 184 39.17 8.70 31.89
N PRO A 185 39.02 10.01 32.15
CA PRO A 185 37.70 10.59 32.36
C PRO A 185 37.01 10.84 31.00
N GLY A 186 35.74 10.49 30.88
CA GLY A 186 34.90 10.95 29.76
C GLY A 186 34.71 12.47 29.81
N ILE A 187 34.31 13.00 30.97
CA ILE A 187 34.35 14.44 31.25
C ILE A 187 35.18 14.68 32.52
N TYR A 188 36.05 15.69 32.49
CA TYR A 188 36.77 16.23 33.63
C TYR A 188 36.49 17.74 33.76
N MET A 189 36.22 18.21 34.98
CA MET A 189 36.10 19.63 35.32
C MET A 189 37.00 19.95 36.52
N SER A 190 37.74 21.06 36.47
CA SER A 190 38.64 21.50 37.54
C SER A 190 38.76 23.03 37.60
N GLY A 191 39.09 23.60 38.76
CA GLY A 191 39.38 25.04 38.91
C GLY A 191 38.17 25.96 38.69
N ASP A 192 37.20 25.93 39.62
CA ASP A 192 36.03 26.81 39.64
C ASP A 192 35.15 26.75 38.37
N CYS A 193 35.10 25.59 37.71
CA CYS A 193 34.26 25.35 36.54
C CYS A 193 32.80 25.13 36.93
N ASP A 194 32.13 26.22 37.30
CA ASP A 194 30.80 26.21 37.90
C ASP A 194 29.63 26.27 36.90
N GLN A 195 28.43 25.86 37.34
CA GLN A 195 27.15 26.08 36.63
C GLN A 195 27.03 25.44 35.23
N ASN A 196 27.96 24.57 34.84
CA ASN A 196 27.88 23.80 33.59
C ASN A 196 26.80 22.72 33.69
N THR A 197 26.20 22.34 32.56
CA THR A 197 25.17 21.29 32.47
C THR A 197 25.67 20.13 31.63
N ILE A 198 25.76 18.95 32.24
CA ILE A 198 26.10 17.68 31.60
C ILE A 198 24.83 16.84 31.51
N CYS A 199 24.28 16.62 30.32
CA CYS A 199 23.03 15.86 30.20
C CYS A 199 22.83 15.00 28.95
N GLU A 200 22.12 13.88 29.09
CA GLU A 200 21.79 12.97 27.96
C GLU A 200 23.03 12.32 27.30
N ASN A 201 24.21 12.34 27.94
CA ASN A 201 25.43 11.70 27.43
C ASN A 201 25.50 10.22 27.83
N THR A 202 26.18 9.41 27.01
CA THR A 202 26.44 7.99 27.28
C THR A 202 27.93 7.76 27.54
N PHE A 203 28.26 7.04 28.61
CA PHE A 203 29.61 6.72 29.03
C PHE A 203 29.74 5.20 29.21
N THR A 204 30.55 4.55 28.37
CA THR A 204 30.77 3.10 28.43
C THR A 204 32.25 2.79 28.65
N GLY A 205 32.57 2.06 29.72
CA GLY A 205 33.92 1.49 29.92
C GLY A 205 35.04 2.47 30.25
N ASN A 206 34.76 3.77 30.37
CA ASN A 206 35.74 4.81 30.71
C ASN A 206 36.34 4.57 32.13
N VAL A 207 37.57 4.98 32.41
CA VAL A 207 38.16 4.83 33.76
C VAL A 207 37.32 5.58 34.80
N TYR A 208 36.89 6.79 34.46
CA TYR A 208 35.84 7.55 35.11
C TYR A 208 34.81 8.00 34.07
N GLY A 209 33.51 7.96 34.39
CA GLY A 209 32.50 8.58 33.54
C GLY A 209 32.64 10.11 33.57
N ILE A 210 32.40 10.69 34.75
CA ILE A 210 32.53 12.12 35.03
C ILE A 210 33.42 12.33 36.26
N LEU A 211 34.37 13.26 36.19
CA LEU A 211 35.23 13.71 37.28
C LEU A 211 35.02 15.22 37.51
N ILE A 212 34.57 15.60 38.70
CA ILE A 212 34.34 16.99 39.12
C ILE A 212 35.30 17.30 40.28
N SER A 213 36.33 18.10 40.03
CA SER A 213 37.24 18.62 41.05
C SER A 213 36.98 20.10 41.29
N ASP A 214 36.92 20.53 42.55
CA ASP A 214 36.87 21.94 42.97
C ASP A 214 35.98 22.84 42.09
N SER A 215 34.76 22.39 41.82
CA SER A 215 33.80 23.00 40.88
C SER A 215 32.37 22.86 41.41
N ASN A 216 31.56 23.91 41.30
CA ASN A 216 30.34 24.07 42.10
C ASN A 216 29.08 24.30 41.25
N ASN A 217 27.91 23.97 41.81
CA ASN A 217 26.60 24.28 41.23
C ASN A 217 26.38 23.73 39.79
N ASN A 218 27.17 22.76 39.34
CA ASN A 218 26.98 22.10 38.04
C ASN A 218 25.76 21.17 38.08
N ILE A 219 25.13 20.93 36.93
CA ILE A 219 23.98 20.03 36.78
C ILE A 219 24.40 18.78 36.02
N VAL A 220 24.13 17.60 36.58
CA VAL A 220 24.39 16.30 35.93
C VAL A 220 23.07 15.55 35.85
N LYS A 221 22.49 15.38 34.66
CA LYS A 221 21.16 14.76 34.50
C LYS A 221 20.94 13.95 33.24
N GLY A 222 20.16 12.88 33.30
CA GLY A 222 19.82 12.09 32.09
C GLY A 222 21.00 11.35 31.46
N ASN A 223 22.16 11.26 32.12
CA ASN A 223 23.33 10.57 31.58
C ASN A 223 23.28 9.07 31.89
N SER A 224 23.73 8.24 30.96
CA SER A 224 23.93 6.81 31.17
C SER A 224 25.42 6.52 31.38
N ILE A 225 25.79 6.02 32.55
CA ILE A 225 27.18 5.81 32.96
C ILE A 225 27.33 4.34 33.39
N ILE A 226 27.96 3.54 32.52
CA ILE A 226 27.98 2.08 32.62
C ILE A 226 29.39 1.51 32.52
N ASN A 227 29.65 0.48 33.33
CA ASN A 227 30.90 -0.30 33.33
C ASN A 227 32.19 0.54 33.46
N SER A 228 32.16 1.71 34.11
CA SER A 228 33.37 2.51 34.35
C SER A 228 34.40 1.72 35.17
N MET A 229 35.67 1.76 34.75
CA MET A 229 36.71 0.87 35.30
C MET A 229 37.07 1.17 36.75
N THR A 230 36.95 2.43 37.19
CA THR A 230 37.19 2.86 38.57
C THR A 230 35.92 3.39 39.23
N CYS A 231 35.27 4.42 38.66
CA CYS A 231 34.05 4.99 39.25
C CYS A 231 33.18 5.73 38.21
N GLY A 232 31.86 5.62 38.31
CA GLY A 232 30.93 6.30 37.40
C GLY A 232 31.02 7.83 37.47
N LEU A 233 30.76 8.41 38.64
CA LEU A 233 30.89 9.84 38.92
C LEU A 233 31.81 10.06 40.14
N VAL A 234 32.81 10.92 40.00
CA VAL A 234 33.66 11.38 41.09
C VAL A 234 33.42 12.86 41.36
N VAL A 235 33.15 13.20 42.61
CA VAL A 235 33.15 14.59 43.12
C VAL A 235 34.36 14.74 44.04
N GLY A 236 35.49 15.11 43.45
CA GLY A 236 36.79 15.30 44.11
C GLY A 236 36.87 16.56 44.97
N GLY A 237 35.97 17.53 44.74
CA GLY A 237 35.83 18.77 45.50
C GLY A 237 34.63 19.59 45.00
N GLY A 238 34.38 20.74 45.62
CA GLY A 238 33.24 21.61 45.30
C GLY A 238 31.90 21.15 45.91
N SER A 239 30.87 21.98 45.71
CA SER A 239 29.57 21.85 46.41
C SER A 239 28.39 22.38 45.58
N GLY A 240 27.16 22.08 46.01
CA GLY A 240 25.93 22.54 45.37
C GLY A 240 25.65 21.93 43.99
N ASN A 241 26.48 21.00 43.51
CA ASN A 241 26.23 20.30 42.25
C ASN A 241 24.94 19.48 42.39
N THR A 242 24.13 19.43 41.33
CA THR A 242 22.78 18.86 41.31
C THR A 242 22.72 17.69 40.35
N ILE A 243 22.69 16.48 40.90
CA ILE A 243 22.82 15.20 40.19
C ILE A 243 21.51 14.42 40.31
N TYR A 244 20.74 14.32 39.22
CA TYR A 244 19.42 13.66 39.22
C TYR A 244 19.09 13.06 37.86
N ASN A 245 18.21 12.07 37.82
CA ASN A 245 17.77 11.38 36.59
C ASN A 245 18.91 10.70 35.79
N ASN A 246 20.01 10.28 36.42
CA ASN A 246 21.08 9.56 35.75
C ASN A 246 20.95 8.05 35.97
N TYR A 247 21.45 7.27 35.01
CA TYR A 247 21.54 5.81 35.08
C TYR A 247 22.98 5.42 35.41
N PHE A 248 23.24 5.07 36.67
CA PHE A 248 24.54 4.56 37.10
C PHE A 248 24.47 3.02 37.18
N ASN A 249 25.35 2.34 36.43
CA ASN A 249 25.46 0.88 36.45
C ASN A 249 26.94 0.44 36.39
N ASN A 250 27.64 0.55 37.53
CA ASN A 250 29.08 0.37 37.67
C ASN A 250 29.39 -0.43 38.94
N LEU A 251 30.61 -0.98 39.06
CA LEU A 251 31.06 -1.61 40.31
C LEU A 251 31.21 -0.59 41.45
N GLN A 252 31.53 0.67 41.12
CA GLN A 252 31.41 1.81 42.00
C GLN A 252 30.72 2.95 41.24
N ASN A 253 29.49 3.30 41.64
CA ASN A 253 28.72 4.34 40.95
C ASN A 253 29.21 5.75 41.26
N VAL A 254 29.50 6.04 42.53
CA VAL A 254 29.92 7.36 43.00
C VAL A 254 31.10 7.30 43.97
N PHE A 255 31.94 8.33 43.93
CA PHE A 255 32.91 8.67 44.97
C PHE A 255 32.81 10.17 45.28
N VAL A 256 32.78 10.52 46.57
CA VAL A 256 32.79 11.92 47.03
C VAL A 256 33.97 12.12 47.97
N ALA A 257 34.83 13.08 47.65
CA ALA A 257 35.99 13.46 48.46
C ALA A 257 35.75 14.78 49.20
N GLY A 258 36.46 14.96 50.32
CA GLY A 258 36.23 16.03 51.29
C GLY A 258 34.94 15.79 52.10
N HIS A 259 35.04 15.69 53.42
CA HIS A 259 33.88 15.32 54.25
C HIS A 259 32.80 16.41 54.40
N ASP A 260 33.08 17.62 53.90
CA ASP A 260 32.21 18.80 54.00
C ASP A 260 31.51 19.16 52.67
N SER A 261 31.72 18.41 51.59
CA SER A 261 31.14 18.69 50.26
C SER A 261 29.66 18.24 50.19
N THR A 262 28.73 19.19 50.33
CA THR A 262 27.29 18.94 50.20
C THR A 262 26.82 19.11 48.76
N ASN A 263 26.25 18.06 48.18
CA ASN A 263 25.68 18.05 46.83
C ASN A 263 24.24 17.52 46.85
N ILE A 264 23.47 17.86 45.82
CA ILE A 264 22.03 17.58 45.71
C ILE A 264 21.84 16.36 44.80
N TRP A 265 21.28 15.27 45.34
CA TRP A 265 21.20 13.97 44.65
C TRP A 265 19.80 13.61 44.14
N ASN A 266 18.83 14.51 44.30
CA ASN A 266 17.48 14.42 43.74
C ASN A 266 16.88 15.82 43.60
N ILE A 267 15.92 15.99 42.70
CA ILE A 267 15.01 17.16 42.70
C ILE A 267 13.70 16.83 43.44
N ASP A 268 12.82 17.81 43.60
CA ASP A 268 11.42 17.55 43.96
C ASP A 268 10.74 16.79 42.80
N ARG A 269 9.91 15.79 43.14
CA ARG A 269 9.28 14.88 42.16
C ARG A 269 8.45 15.67 41.13
N THR A 270 8.89 15.66 39.88
CA THR A 270 8.41 16.53 38.81
C THR A 270 7.92 15.69 37.63
N ALA A 271 6.69 15.95 37.17
CA ALA A 271 6.10 15.20 36.06
C ALA A 271 6.90 15.36 34.75
N GLY A 272 7.21 14.24 34.11
CA GLY A 272 8.06 14.15 32.92
C GLY A 272 8.79 12.82 32.88
N PRO A 273 9.25 12.35 31.70
CA PRO A 273 9.90 11.05 31.56
C PRO A 273 11.23 11.01 32.33
N ASP A 274 11.39 10.02 33.20
CA ASP A 274 12.67 9.68 33.82
C ASP A 274 13.49 8.70 32.95
N ILE A 275 14.76 8.50 33.31
CA ILE A 275 15.70 7.67 32.55
C ILE A 275 15.39 6.16 32.66
N MET A 276 14.49 5.75 33.54
CA MET A 276 13.99 4.38 33.64
C MET A 276 12.67 4.16 32.89
N GLY A 277 12.16 5.20 32.21
CA GLY A 277 10.92 5.16 31.44
C GLY A 277 9.65 5.48 32.26
N GLY A 278 9.80 5.86 33.53
CA GLY A 278 8.67 6.25 34.38
C GLY A 278 8.19 7.68 34.13
N PRO A 279 7.01 8.04 34.66
CA PRO A 279 6.32 9.29 34.35
C PRO A 279 6.75 10.49 35.21
N THR A 280 7.72 10.33 36.11
CA THR A 280 8.09 11.37 37.10
C THR A 280 9.59 11.38 37.37
N ILE A 281 10.23 12.53 37.15
CA ILE A 281 11.64 12.76 37.44
C ILE A 281 11.84 13.02 38.95
N GLY A 282 12.85 12.40 39.57
CA GLY A 282 13.19 12.59 40.99
C GLY A 282 14.71 12.51 41.27
N GLY A 283 15.19 11.36 41.71
CA GLY A 283 16.60 11.03 41.96
C GLY A 283 17.24 10.25 40.81
N ASN A 284 18.17 9.35 41.10
CA ASN A 284 18.96 8.60 40.12
C ASN A 284 18.71 7.08 40.23
N PHE A 285 19.06 6.33 39.18
CA PHE A 285 19.09 4.87 39.23
C PHE A 285 20.49 4.37 39.63
N TRP A 286 20.54 3.47 40.63
CA TRP A 286 21.74 2.97 41.27
C TRP A 286 21.89 1.45 41.10
N GLY A 287 22.23 1.01 39.89
CA GLY A 287 22.47 -0.41 39.57
C GLY A 287 23.93 -0.85 39.71
N THR A 288 24.17 -2.16 39.67
CA THR A 288 25.48 -2.76 39.45
C THR A 288 25.42 -3.76 38.28
N PRO A 289 26.55 -4.02 37.57
CA PRO A 289 26.57 -4.92 36.42
C PRO A 289 26.17 -6.37 36.69
N ASP A 290 26.16 -6.82 37.95
CA ASP A 290 25.72 -8.15 38.38
C ASP A 290 24.24 -8.21 38.81
N GLY A 291 23.51 -7.09 38.76
CA GLY A 291 22.10 -7.00 39.12
C GLY A 291 21.82 -6.83 40.62
N THR A 292 22.85 -6.62 41.45
CA THR A 292 22.73 -6.54 42.93
C THR A 292 22.63 -5.11 43.49
N GLY A 293 22.62 -4.09 42.63
CA GLY A 293 22.59 -2.68 43.00
C GLY A 293 21.31 -2.27 43.73
N PHE A 294 21.37 -1.11 44.40
CA PHE A 294 20.28 -0.59 45.22
C PHE A 294 18.97 -0.48 44.42
N SER A 295 18.95 0.26 43.31
CA SER A 295 17.76 0.42 42.47
C SER A 295 17.32 -0.84 41.72
N GLN A 296 18.11 -1.92 41.77
CA GLN A 296 17.72 -3.23 41.25
C GLN A 296 17.03 -4.07 42.33
N THR A 297 17.45 -3.94 43.60
CA THR A 297 17.10 -4.85 44.70
C THR A 297 16.15 -4.28 45.75
N ASP A 298 16.21 -2.97 46.04
CA ASP A 298 15.29 -2.27 46.96
C ASP A 298 13.85 -2.32 46.44
N PRO A 299 12.78 -2.37 47.26
CA PRO A 299 11.42 -2.51 46.74
C PRO A 299 10.81 -1.18 46.25
N ASP A 300 9.87 -1.31 45.32
CA ASP A 300 8.84 -0.30 45.03
C ASP A 300 7.51 -0.99 45.35
N ILE A 301 7.03 -0.82 46.58
CA ILE A 301 5.80 -1.46 47.10
C ILE A 301 4.56 -0.77 46.56
N ASN A 302 4.70 0.52 46.22
CA ASN A 302 3.60 1.41 45.90
C ASN A 302 3.37 1.57 44.37
N ASN A 303 4.35 1.14 43.56
CA ASN A 303 4.43 1.23 42.10
C ASN A 303 4.37 2.67 41.56
N ASP A 304 5.20 3.58 42.09
CA ASP A 304 5.29 4.96 41.62
C ASP A 304 6.61 5.35 40.93
N GLY A 305 7.49 4.36 40.69
CA GLY A 305 8.73 4.51 39.92
C GLY A 305 9.97 4.77 40.77
N PHE A 306 9.84 4.64 42.10
CA PHE A 306 10.90 4.96 43.05
C PHE A 306 11.11 3.82 44.04
N CYS A 307 12.33 3.73 44.56
CA CYS A 307 12.66 2.86 45.69
C CYS A 307 12.05 3.47 46.96
N ASP A 308 11.41 2.64 47.81
CA ASP A 308 10.78 3.13 49.05
C ASP A 308 11.81 3.61 50.09
N ASP A 309 13.04 3.06 50.10
CA ASP A 309 14.13 3.51 50.98
C ASP A 309 15.10 4.52 50.28
N PRO A 310 15.65 5.51 51.01
CA PRO A 310 16.54 6.53 50.44
C PRO A 310 18.00 6.07 50.34
N TYR A 311 18.62 6.27 49.17
CA TYR A 311 20.01 5.88 48.94
C TYR A 311 20.98 6.90 49.56
N THR A 312 21.80 6.44 50.52
CA THR A 312 22.78 7.27 51.22
C THR A 312 24.17 7.12 50.61
N ILE A 313 24.64 8.15 49.92
CA ILE A 313 25.99 8.23 49.35
C ILE A 313 27.03 8.52 50.45
N GLY A 314 26.67 9.37 51.42
CA GLY A 314 27.54 9.71 52.54
C GLY A 314 26.93 10.78 53.46
N THR A 315 27.72 11.30 54.41
CA THR A 315 27.29 12.38 55.30
C THR A 315 26.80 13.58 54.48
N GLY A 316 25.55 14.01 54.72
CA GLY A 316 24.91 15.11 54.00
C GLY A 316 24.52 14.83 52.54
N ASN A 317 24.91 13.68 51.97
CA ASN A 317 24.75 13.33 50.57
C ASN A 317 23.80 12.11 50.45
N ILE A 318 22.52 12.39 50.21
CA ILE A 318 21.43 11.39 50.19
C ILE A 318 20.52 11.68 49.00
N ASP A 319 20.27 10.66 48.18
CA ASP A 319 19.19 10.64 47.19
C ASP A 319 17.91 10.17 47.88
N ARG A 320 16.89 11.06 47.93
CA ARG A 320 15.60 10.78 48.58
C ARG A 320 14.57 10.13 47.67
N TYR A 321 14.81 10.11 46.36
CA TYR A 321 13.90 9.52 45.39
C TYR A 321 14.69 8.65 44.40
N PRO A 322 15.37 7.58 44.85
CA PRO A 322 16.13 6.71 43.96
C PRO A 322 15.18 6.07 42.94
N LEU A 323 15.48 6.17 41.65
CA LEU A 323 14.62 5.64 40.60
C LEU A 323 14.59 4.10 40.64
N ARG A 324 13.43 3.52 40.33
CA ARG A 324 13.26 2.09 40.06
C ARG A 324 13.13 1.86 38.55
N PHE A 325 13.36 0.62 38.10
CA PHE A 325 12.98 0.21 36.75
C PHE A 325 11.46 0.30 36.56
N TRP A 326 11.01 1.15 35.65
CA TRP A 326 9.60 1.25 35.27
C TRP A 326 9.33 0.36 34.06
N PRO A 327 8.53 -0.71 34.19
CA PRO A 327 8.26 -1.59 33.06
C PRO A 327 7.44 -0.86 31.98
N PRO A 328 7.80 -0.97 30.69
CA PRO A 328 7.03 -0.37 29.63
C PRO A 328 5.63 -1.01 29.58
N THR A 329 4.60 -0.18 29.75
CA THR A 329 3.20 -0.60 29.61
C THR A 329 2.95 -1.03 28.16
N VAL A 330 2.51 -2.27 27.98
CA VAL A 330 2.01 -2.71 26.67
C VAL A 330 0.72 -1.95 26.37
N THR A 331 0.62 -1.42 25.15
CA THR A 331 -0.63 -0.88 24.61
C THR A 331 -0.90 -1.64 23.32
N ALA A 332 -1.99 -2.39 23.25
CA ALA A 332 -2.31 -3.20 22.09
C ALA A 332 -2.85 -2.31 20.95
N GLY A 333 -2.48 -2.63 19.72
CA GLY A 333 -2.93 -1.94 18.52
C GLY A 333 -2.75 -2.81 17.29
N PHE A 334 -3.64 -2.70 16.31
CA PHE A 334 -3.48 -3.40 15.04
C PHE A 334 -4.21 -2.72 13.88
N TYR A 335 -3.77 -3.05 12.67
CA TYR A 335 -4.46 -2.75 11.42
C TYR A 335 -4.84 -4.05 10.68
N ALA A 336 -5.91 -3.99 9.87
CA ALA A 336 -6.44 -5.11 9.12
C ALA A 336 -6.57 -4.76 7.62
N PHE A 337 -5.90 -5.52 6.77
CA PHE A 337 -5.85 -5.28 5.32
C PHE A 337 -7.07 -5.87 4.62
N GLY A 338 -8.12 -5.05 4.54
CA GLY A 338 -9.33 -5.33 3.76
C GLY A 338 -10.58 -5.42 4.62
N HIS A 339 -11.41 -4.38 4.58
CA HIS A 339 -12.62 -4.28 5.39
C HIS A 339 -13.82 -5.06 4.82
N VAL A 340 -13.90 -5.24 3.49
CA VAL A 340 -15.06 -5.85 2.83
C VAL A 340 -14.64 -6.78 1.68
N GLY A 341 -15.12 -8.02 1.70
CA GLY A 341 -14.69 -9.05 0.75
C GLY A 341 -15.73 -10.13 0.45
N GLN A 342 -15.29 -11.16 -0.28
CA GLN A 342 -16.10 -12.29 -0.74
C GLN A 342 -15.49 -13.59 -0.24
N ALA A 343 -16.31 -14.53 0.24
CA ALA A 343 -15.82 -15.81 0.77
C ALA A 343 -15.24 -16.71 -0.34
N PRO A 344 -14.05 -17.33 -0.17
CA PRO A 344 -13.14 -17.20 0.97
C PRO A 344 -12.32 -15.90 0.92
N TYR A 345 -12.40 -15.08 1.97
CA TYR A 345 -11.72 -13.78 2.00
C TYR A 345 -10.43 -13.85 2.82
N SER A 346 -9.29 -13.63 2.16
CA SER A 346 -7.99 -13.56 2.82
C SER A 346 -7.73 -12.13 3.31
N VAL A 347 -7.44 -11.98 4.61
CA VAL A 347 -7.15 -10.70 5.28
C VAL A 347 -5.81 -10.84 5.99
N ARG A 348 -4.90 -9.91 5.73
CA ARG A 348 -3.63 -9.77 6.46
C ARG A 348 -3.83 -8.85 7.66
N PHE A 349 -3.11 -9.09 8.75
CA PHE A 349 -3.12 -8.25 9.94
C PHE A 349 -1.70 -7.78 10.27
N LEU A 350 -1.60 -6.55 10.77
CA LEU A 350 -0.35 -5.93 11.20
C LEU A 350 -0.48 -5.50 12.66
N ASP A 351 0.43 -5.98 13.49
CA ASP A 351 0.64 -5.50 14.85
C ASP A 351 1.14 -4.05 14.84
N GLN A 352 0.52 -3.23 15.69
CA GLN A 352 0.90 -1.83 15.96
C GLN A 352 1.05 -1.59 17.47
N SER A 353 1.25 -2.65 18.25
CA SER A 353 1.26 -2.59 19.72
C SER A 353 2.56 -1.98 20.25
N ALA A 354 2.41 -1.04 21.19
CA ALA A 354 3.52 -0.38 21.88
C ALA A 354 3.93 -1.14 23.15
N GLY A 355 5.06 -0.73 23.75
CA GLY A 355 5.56 -1.29 25.01
C GLY A 355 6.41 -2.56 24.87
N SER A 356 6.99 -2.79 23.69
CA SER A 356 7.85 -3.95 23.38
C SER A 356 7.20 -5.31 23.72
N PRO A 357 6.05 -5.65 23.10
CA PRO A 357 5.44 -6.96 23.26
C PRO A 357 6.36 -8.08 22.78
N THR A 358 6.28 -9.23 23.45
CA THR A 358 7.04 -10.46 23.14
C THR A 358 6.13 -11.65 22.83
N ALA A 359 4.81 -11.52 22.99
CA ALA A 359 3.82 -12.52 22.62
C ALA A 359 2.48 -11.87 22.26
N TRP A 360 1.83 -12.44 21.24
CA TRP A 360 0.57 -11.99 20.65
C TRP A 360 -0.47 -13.11 20.72
N THR A 361 -1.74 -12.76 20.77
CA THR A 361 -2.87 -13.70 20.63
C THR A 361 -4.01 -13.00 19.91
N TRP A 362 -4.30 -13.46 18.71
CA TRP A 362 -5.37 -13.00 17.84
C TRP A 362 -6.63 -13.85 18.02
N ASP A 363 -7.79 -13.21 18.06
CA ASP A 363 -9.10 -13.83 17.84
C ASP A 363 -9.72 -13.16 16.62
N PHE A 364 -10.00 -13.93 15.57
CA PHE A 364 -10.56 -13.43 14.32
C PHE A 364 -12.10 -13.34 14.35
N GLY A 365 -12.75 -13.71 15.45
CA GLY A 365 -14.20 -13.62 15.63
C GLY A 365 -15.02 -14.66 14.87
N ASP A 366 -14.38 -15.54 14.10
CA ASP A 366 -14.98 -16.72 13.45
C ASP A 366 -14.77 -18.02 14.26
N GLY A 367 -14.07 -17.94 15.39
CA GLY A 367 -13.69 -19.06 16.25
C GLY A 367 -12.27 -19.59 16.01
N SER A 368 -11.48 -18.96 15.15
CA SER A 368 -10.06 -19.25 14.94
C SER A 368 -9.14 -18.19 15.53
N THR A 369 -7.89 -18.57 15.80
CA THR A 369 -6.88 -17.76 16.52
C THR A 369 -5.49 -17.92 15.93
N SER A 370 -4.59 -16.95 16.18
CA SER A 370 -3.16 -17.04 15.86
C SER A 370 -2.29 -16.46 16.98
N THR A 371 -1.03 -16.88 17.04
CA THR A 371 0.01 -16.32 17.93
C THR A 371 1.18 -15.71 17.17
N GLU A 372 1.08 -15.59 15.84
CA GLU A 372 2.03 -14.86 15.01
C GLU A 372 1.88 -13.34 15.26
N GLN A 373 2.95 -12.57 15.07
CA GLN A 373 2.86 -11.11 15.20
C GLN A 373 2.00 -10.50 14.08
N ASN A 374 2.19 -10.93 12.83
CA ASN A 374 1.53 -10.36 11.65
C ASN A 374 0.84 -11.46 10.81
N PRO A 375 -0.25 -12.07 11.30
CA PRO A 375 -0.87 -13.22 10.66
C PRO A 375 -1.63 -12.84 9.38
N THR A 376 -1.89 -13.85 8.54
CA THR A 376 -2.89 -13.77 7.47
C THR A 376 -3.95 -14.84 7.72
N HIS A 377 -5.23 -14.44 7.73
CA HIS A 377 -6.36 -15.32 8.00
C HIS A 377 -7.32 -15.39 6.80
N ILE A 378 -8.02 -16.51 6.65
CA ILE A 378 -8.95 -16.76 5.55
C ILE A 378 -10.36 -17.03 6.11
N TYR A 379 -11.21 -16.02 5.97
CA TYR A 379 -12.62 -16.09 6.34
C TYR A 379 -13.40 -16.89 5.28
N ASN A 380 -13.63 -18.16 5.58
CA ASN A 380 -14.29 -19.12 4.68
C ASN A 380 -15.83 -19.03 4.67
N GLN A 381 -16.42 -18.23 5.56
CA GLN A 381 -17.87 -18.06 5.69
C GLN A 381 -18.24 -16.57 5.58
N THR A 382 -19.52 -16.30 5.32
CA THR A 382 -20.05 -14.93 5.25
C THR A 382 -20.51 -14.44 6.61
N GLY A 383 -20.19 -13.20 6.95
CA GLY A 383 -20.43 -12.63 8.28
C GLY A 383 -19.85 -11.22 8.41
N ALA A 384 -19.99 -10.65 9.61
CA ALA A 384 -19.31 -9.42 10.00
C ALA A 384 -18.58 -9.70 11.31
N TYR A 385 -17.26 -9.77 11.24
CA TYR A 385 -16.39 -10.30 12.28
C TYR A 385 -15.76 -9.19 13.11
N ASN A 386 -15.70 -9.39 14.42
CA ASN A 386 -14.89 -8.57 15.32
C ASN A 386 -13.51 -9.22 15.41
N VAL A 387 -12.44 -8.44 15.27
CA VAL A 387 -11.08 -8.94 15.47
C VAL A 387 -10.54 -8.38 16.77
N ALA A 388 -9.83 -9.21 17.54
CA ALA A 388 -9.13 -8.80 18.74
C ALA A 388 -7.66 -9.22 18.68
N LEU A 389 -6.77 -8.35 19.16
CA LEU A 389 -5.38 -8.67 19.45
C LEU A 389 -5.13 -8.44 20.94
N THR A 390 -4.66 -9.47 21.63
CA THR A 390 -4.00 -9.33 22.93
C THR A 390 -2.49 -9.30 22.70
N ALA A 391 -1.82 -8.24 23.13
CA ALA A 391 -0.37 -8.11 23.11
C ALA A 391 0.17 -8.18 24.54
N SER A 392 1.36 -8.76 24.74
CA SER A 392 1.93 -8.99 26.07
C SER A 392 3.45 -9.00 26.09
N ASN A 393 4.04 -8.57 27.21
CA ASN A 393 5.47 -8.68 27.53
C ASN A 393 5.63 -9.36 28.91
N GLY A 394 6.87 -9.44 29.42
CA GLY A 394 7.15 -10.06 30.73
C GLY A 394 6.55 -9.35 31.96
N TRP A 395 5.93 -8.18 31.79
CA TRP A 395 5.45 -7.29 32.85
C TRP A 395 3.94 -7.01 32.79
N GLY A 396 3.30 -7.20 31.64
CA GLY A 396 1.87 -6.96 31.47
C GLY A 396 1.33 -7.30 30.09
N SER A 397 0.04 -7.06 29.90
CA SER A 397 -0.68 -7.28 28.65
C SER A 397 -1.83 -6.28 28.48
N ASP A 398 -2.19 -6.02 27.23
CA ASP A 398 -3.32 -5.18 26.84
C ASP A 398 -4.06 -5.80 25.64
N MET A 399 -5.29 -5.36 25.36
CA MET A 399 -6.15 -5.91 24.32
C MET A 399 -6.85 -4.84 23.48
N ALA A 400 -6.56 -4.83 22.19
CA ALA A 400 -7.27 -4.04 21.18
C ALA A 400 -8.40 -4.88 20.56
N ILE A 401 -9.56 -4.27 20.32
CA ILE A 401 -10.70 -4.89 19.63
C ILE A 401 -11.23 -3.92 18.56
N GLN A 402 -11.33 -4.39 17.32
CA GLN A 402 -12.07 -3.71 16.26
C GLN A 402 -13.38 -4.44 16.00
N TYR A 403 -14.50 -3.74 16.15
CA TYR A 403 -15.83 -4.32 16.00
C TYR A 403 -16.30 -4.29 14.53
N ARG A 404 -16.69 -5.45 14.01
CA ARG A 404 -17.25 -5.64 12.66
C ARG A 404 -16.35 -5.12 11.53
N CYS A 405 -15.03 -5.06 11.74
CA CYS A 405 -14.08 -4.52 10.77
C CYS A 405 -13.95 -5.36 9.51
N ILE A 406 -14.16 -6.68 9.59
CA ILE A 406 -14.16 -7.56 8.41
C ILE A 406 -15.59 -7.96 8.05
N ILE A 407 -16.02 -7.65 6.83
CA ILE A 407 -17.35 -8.00 6.31
C ILE A 407 -17.20 -8.90 5.09
N VAL A 408 -17.65 -10.15 5.21
CA VAL A 408 -17.53 -11.16 4.14
C VAL A 408 -18.91 -11.47 3.58
N ASN A 409 -19.09 -11.21 2.29
CA ASN A 409 -20.39 -11.29 1.61
C ASN A 409 -20.50 -12.49 0.66
N THR A 410 -21.74 -12.85 0.32
CA THR A 410 -22.06 -13.88 -0.68
C THR A 410 -21.86 -13.35 -2.10
N VAL A 411 -21.11 -14.08 -2.93
CA VAL A 411 -21.13 -13.89 -4.39
C VAL A 411 -22.44 -14.45 -4.94
N PRO A 412 -23.19 -13.72 -5.79
CA PRO A 412 -24.30 -14.32 -6.52
C PRO A 412 -23.78 -15.34 -7.54
N ALA A 413 -24.47 -16.46 -7.70
CA ALA A 413 -24.18 -17.44 -8.76
C ALA A 413 -25.45 -17.66 -9.60
N ALA A 414 -25.41 -17.27 -10.87
CA ALA A 414 -26.58 -17.35 -11.76
C ALA A 414 -26.83 -18.77 -12.28
N ASN A 415 -28.08 -19.23 -12.21
CA ASN A 415 -28.54 -20.45 -12.89
C ASN A 415 -30.07 -20.40 -13.08
N PHE A 416 -30.60 -21.17 -14.03
CA PHE A 416 -32.04 -21.23 -14.31
C PHE A 416 -32.45 -22.53 -15.02
N THR A 417 -33.75 -22.78 -15.08
CA THR A 417 -34.38 -23.84 -15.88
C THR A 417 -35.59 -23.30 -16.65
N ALA A 418 -36.14 -24.08 -17.57
CA ALA A 418 -37.39 -23.82 -18.28
C ALA A 418 -38.32 -25.03 -18.19
N ASN A 419 -39.63 -24.81 -18.19
CA ASN A 419 -40.63 -25.89 -18.15
C ASN A 419 -40.66 -26.74 -19.44
N ALA A 420 -40.29 -26.16 -20.58
CA ALA A 420 -40.15 -26.83 -21.87
C ALA A 420 -39.14 -26.09 -22.76
N THR A 421 -38.37 -26.83 -23.56
CA THR A 421 -37.30 -26.30 -24.42
C THR A 421 -37.60 -26.36 -25.92
N ALA A 422 -38.72 -26.96 -26.34
CA ALA A 422 -39.11 -27.05 -27.74
C ALA A 422 -40.63 -26.98 -27.95
N GLY A 423 -41.06 -26.30 -29.02
CA GLY A 423 -42.48 -26.15 -29.35
C GLY A 423 -42.78 -25.56 -30.73
N ARG A 424 -44.02 -25.13 -30.93
CA ARG A 424 -44.51 -24.45 -32.14
C ARG A 424 -44.92 -23.02 -31.82
N THR A 425 -44.70 -22.08 -32.74
CA THR A 425 -45.17 -20.70 -32.58
C THR A 425 -46.72 -20.64 -32.53
N PRO A 426 -47.32 -19.82 -31.63
CA PRO A 426 -46.68 -19.10 -30.53
C PRO A 426 -46.33 -20.04 -29.36
N PHE A 427 -45.08 -20.03 -28.91
CA PHE A 427 -44.58 -20.95 -27.87
C PHE A 427 -44.33 -20.22 -26.54
N THR A 428 -45.19 -20.49 -25.55
CA THR A 428 -45.07 -19.93 -24.19
C THR A 428 -44.20 -20.83 -23.30
N VAL A 429 -43.20 -20.23 -22.65
CA VAL A 429 -42.23 -20.89 -21.76
C VAL A 429 -42.25 -20.19 -20.40
N GLN A 430 -42.32 -20.98 -19.33
CA GLN A 430 -42.05 -20.53 -17.95
C GLN A 430 -40.59 -20.81 -17.64
N PHE A 431 -39.84 -19.77 -17.29
CA PHE A 431 -38.50 -19.90 -16.75
C PHE A 431 -38.54 -19.89 -15.21
N THR A 432 -37.62 -20.64 -14.61
CA THR A 432 -37.49 -20.76 -13.15
C THR A 432 -36.04 -20.46 -12.77
N ASP A 433 -35.86 -19.45 -11.92
CA ASP A 433 -34.58 -19.10 -11.33
C ASP A 433 -34.03 -20.24 -10.44
N GLN A 434 -32.72 -20.42 -10.47
CA GLN A 434 -31.96 -21.33 -9.61
C GLN A 434 -30.69 -20.64 -9.07
N SER A 435 -30.65 -19.31 -9.09
CA SER A 435 -29.51 -18.52 -8.66
C SER A 435 -29.40 -18.51 -7.13
N THR A 436 -28.18 -18.52 -6.62
CA THR A 436 -27.90 -18.31 -5.19
C THR A 436 -27.28 -16.93 -4.98
N GLY A 437 -27.44 -16.35 -3.78
CA GLY A 437 -26.87 -15.03 -3.43
C GLY A 437 -27.44 -13.82 -4.20
N ALA A 438 -28.40 -14.03 -5.11
CA ALA A 438 -28.99 -12.99 -5.95
C ALA A 438 -30.18 -12.28 -5.28
N SER A 439 -30.33 -10.99 -5.61
CA SER A 439 -31.44 -10.13 -5.19
C SER A 439 -32.04 -9.31 -6.35
N GLY A 440 -31.40 -9.31 -7.53
CA GLY A 440 -31.88 -8.69 -8.75
C GLY A 440 -31.64 -9.59 -9.96
N TYR A 441 -32.51 -9.47 -10.97
CA TYR A 441 -32.57 -10.36 -12.13
C TYR A 441 -32.77 -9.55 -13.41
N GLN A 442 -32.09 -9.94 -14.49
CA GLN A 442 -32.33 -9.43 -15.84
C GLN A 442 -32.17 -10.56 -16.86
N TRP A 443 -33.27 -10.91 -17.50
CA TRP A 443 -33.34 -11.94 -18.53
C TRP A 443 -33.18 -11.34 -19.93
N GLN A 444 -32.57 -12.11 -20.83
CA GLN A 444 -32.56 -11.87 -22.28
C GLN A 444 -33.01 -13.17 -22.94
N PHE A 445 -34.12 -13.15 -23.68
CA PHE A 445 -34.74 -14.39 -24.19
C PHE A 445 -34.20 -14.85 -25.56
N GLY A 446 -33.30 -14.08 -26.16
CA GLY A 446 -32.62 -14.40 -27.44
C GLY A 446 -33.33 -13.88 -28.69
N ASP A 447 -34.55 -13.32 -28.55
CA ASP A 447 -35.36 -12.74 -29.63
C ASP A 447 -35.38 -11.20 -29.64
N GLY A 448 -34.59 -10.58 -28.76
CA GLY A 448 -34.56 -9.13 -28.54
C GLY A 448 -35.41 -8.65 -27.35
N THR A 449 -36.18 -9.53 -26.70
CA THR A 449 -36.97 -9.20 -25.51
C THR A 449 -36.27 -9.58 -24.19
N THR A 450 -36.73 -8.95 -23.10
CA THR A 450 -36.13 -9.03 -21.76
C THR A 450 -37.20 -9.06 -20.66
N SER A 451 -36.81 -9.45 -19.44
CA SER A 451 -37.64 -9.32 -18.22
C SER A 451 -36.75 -9.08 -17.00
N THR A 452 -37.30 -8.53 -15.91
CA THR A 452 -36.65 -8.37 -14.59
C THR A 452 -37.32 -9.16 -13.47
N GLU A 453 -38.34 -9.97 -13.80
CA GLU A 453 -38.98 -10.88 -12.85
C GLU A 453 -38.04 -12.02 -12.48
N GLN A 454 -38.15 -12.57 -11.26
CA GLN A 454 -37.36 -13.74 -10.87
C GLN A 454 -37.75 -14.99 -11.68
N ASN A 455 -39.03 -15.23 -11.94
CA ASN A 455 -39.53 -16.44 -12.62
C ASN A 455 -40.46 -16.05 -13.79
N PRO A 456 -39.93 -15.52 -14.91
CA PRO A 456 -40.74 -14.93 -15.96
C PRO A 456 -41.41 -15.97 -16.85
N VAL A 457 -42.57 -15.58 -17.38
CA VAL A 457 -43.22 -16.26 -18.51
C VAL A 457 -42.94 -15.46 -19.78
N HIS A 458 -42.39 -16.12 -20.80
CA HIS A 458 -42.17 -15.51 -22.13
C HIS A 458 -42.93 -16.26 -23.22
N THR A 459 -43.23 -15.60 -24.34
CA THR A 459 -43.88 -16.24 -25.51
C THR A 459 -43.19 -15.87 -26.81
N TYR A 460 -42.54 -16.87 -27.41
CA TYR A 460 -41.87 -16.76 -28.71
C TYR A 460 -42.88 -16.85 -29.86
N THR A 461 -42.99 -15.81 -30.66
CA THR A 461 -43.97 -15.71 -31.78
C THR A 461 -43.38 -15.98 -33.16
N THR A 462 -42.06 -16.14 -33.27
CA THR A 462 -41.36 -16.55 -34.50
C THR A 462 -40.73 -17.94 -34.35
N PRO A 463 -40.51 -18.69 -35.46
CA PRO A 463 -39.65 -19.86 -35.46
C PRO A 463 -38.18 -19.45 -35.29
N GLY A 464 -37.39 -20.27 -34.61
CA GLY A 464 -35.98 -19.99 -34.35
C GLY A 464 -35.35 -20.92 -33.31
N SER A 465 -34.06 -20.73 -33.06
CA SER A 465 -33.36 -21.30 -31.90
C SER A 465 -32.78 -20.14 -31.10
N TYR A 466 -33.14 -20.05 -29.82
CA TYR A 466 -32.94 -18.87 -29.00
C TYR A 466 -32.00 -19.16 -27.83
N THR A 467 -30.93 -18.39 -27.75
CA THR A 467 -30.01 -18.35 -26.61
C THR A 467 -30.63 -17.54 -25.48
N VAL A 468 -30.80 -18.15 -24.31
CA VAL A 468 -31.34 -17.47 -23.14
C VAL A 468 -30.20 -17.10 -22.19
N THR A 469 -30.18 -15.85 -21.72
CA THR A 469 -29.24 -15.36 -20.71
C THR A 469 -30.03 -14.90 -19.49
N LEU A 470 -29.62 -15.33 -18.30
CA LEU A 470 -30.01 -14.72 -17.02
C LEU A 470 -28.80 -14.00 -16.44
N VAL A 471 -28.92 -12.70 -16.23
CA VAL A 471 -28.00 -11.87 -15.45
C VAL A 471 -28.56 -11.76 -14.03
N ALA A 472 -27.76 -12.06 -13.01
CA ALA A 472 -28.15 -12.04 -11.61
C ALA A 472 -27.22 -11.11 -10.80
N SER A 473 -27.79 -10.22 -10.00
CA SER A 473 -27.06 -9.24 -9.19
C SER A 473 -27.37 -9.37 -7.70
N GLY A 474 -26.41 -8.99 -6.85
CA GLY A 474 -26.58 -8.87 -5.41
C GLY A 474 -26.61 -7.40 -4.97
N VAL A 475 -27.22 -7.10 -3.82
CA VAL A 475 -27.43 -5.71 -3.33
C VAL A 475 -26.17 -4.84 -3.27
N ASN A 476 -24.98 -5.43 -3.13
CA ASN A 476 -23.70 -4.72 -2.92
C ASN A 476 -22.63 -5.04 -3.99
N TYR A 477 -22.95 -5.77 -5.08
CA TYR A 477 -21.96 -6.26 -6.05
C TYR A 477 -22.44 -6.22 -7.50
N GLY A 478 -21.48 -6.24 -8.43
CA GLY A 478 -21.74 -6.39 -9.86
C GLY A 478 -22.45 -7.72 -10.20
N SER A 479 -22.99 -7.79 -11.41
CA SER A 479 -23.80 -8.94 -11.85
C SER A 479 -22.98 -10.06 -12.47
N VAL A 480 -23.26 -11.29 -12.07
CA VAL A 480 -22.87 -12.51 -12.80
C VAL A 480 -23.92 -12.86 -13.85
N TYR A 481 -23.62 -13.80 -14.76
CA TYR A 481 -24.62 -14.31 -15.70
C TYR A 481 -24.50 -15.82 -15.95
N SER A 482 -25.61 -16.40 -16.39
CA SER A 482 -25.73 -17.76 -16.89
C SER A 482 -26.31 -17.68 -18.29
N GLN A 483 -25.70 -18.34 -19.27
CA GLN A 483 -26.19 -18.38 -20.65
C GLN A 483 -26.36 -19.82 -21.12
N LYS A 484 -27.45 -20.09 -21.83
CA LYS A 484 -27.76 -21.40 -22.42
C LYS A 484 -27.99 -21.21 -23.93
N PRO A 485 -26.96 -21.46 -24.77
CA PRO A 485 -27.06 -21.30 -26.22
C PRO A 485 -28.13 -22.20 -26.85
N GLY A 486 -28.98 -21.63 -27.71
CA GLY A 486 -30.04 -22.35 -28.42
C GLY A 486 -31.06 -23.08 -27.52
N TYR A 487 -31.18 -22.69 -26.25
CA TYR A 487 -31.92 -23.41 -25.21
C TYR A 487 -33.42 -23.58 -25.50
N ILE A 488 -34.04 -22.65 -26.24
CA ILE A 488 -35.42 -22.76 -26.70
C ILE A 488 -35.45 -22.91 -28.23
N THR A 489 -36.15 -23.93 -28.75
CA THR A 489 -36.34 -24.17 -30.18
C THR A 489 -37.81 -24.06 -30.57
N VAL A 490 -38.14 -23.17 -31.49
CA VAL A 490 -39.51 -22.88 -31.94
C VAL A 490 -39.65 -23.21 -33.41
N THR A 491 -40.72 -23.92 -33.74
CA THR A 491 -41.00 -24.41 -35.10
C THR A 491 -42.28 -23.82 -35.67
N ASP A 492 -42.36 -23.72 -37.00
CA ASP A 492 -43.62 -23.38 -37.68
C ASP A 492 -44.69 -24.47 -37.51
N PRO A 493 -45.98 -24.10 -37.52
CA PRO A 493 -47.04 -25.05 -37.85
C PRO A 493 -46.90 -25.48 -39.33
N PRO A 494 -47.00 -26.79 -39.65
CA PRO A 494 -46.86 -27.24 -41.03
C PRO A 494 -48.02 -26.70 -41.89
N THR A 495 -47.71 -26.16 -43.07
CA THR A 495 -48.72 -25.66 -44.00
C THR A 495 -49.19 -26.77 -44.93
N VAL A 496 -50.51 -26.87 -45.12
CA VAL A 496 -51.17 -27.99 -45.80
C VAL A 496 -52.02 -27.50 -46.97
N GLY A 497 -51.83 -28.11 -48.12
CA GLY A 497 -52.58 -27.93 -49.36
C GLY A 497 -52.62 -29.21 -50.18
N PHE A 498 -53.35 -29.17 -51.29
CA PHE A 498 -53.42 -30.27 -52.26
C PHE A 498 -53.83 -29.75 -53.64
N SER A 499 -53.70 -30.62 -54.65
CA SER A 499 -54.12 -30.40 -56.02
C SER A 499 -54.77 -31.65 -56.61
N ALA A 500 -55.54 -31.49 -57.68
CA ALA A 500 -56.08 -32.58 -58.50
C ALA A 500 -55.60 -32.45 -59.95
N ASN A 501 -55.40 -33.58 -60.64
CA ASN A 501 -55.04 -33.59 -62.06
C ASN A 501 -56.16 -33.08 -62.98
N VAL A 502 -57.42 -33.27 -62.58
CA VAL A 502 -58.63 -32.72 -63.22
C VAL A 502 -59.64 -32.30 -62.16
N THR A 503 -60.29 -31.16 -62.34
CA THR A 503 -61.34 -30.65 -61.43
C THR A 503 -62.75 -30.73 -62.02
N ALA A 504 -62.91 -31.15 -63.28
CA ALA A 504 -64.21 -31.39 -63.88
C ALA A 504 -64.19 -32.51 -64.93
N GLY A 505 -65.33 -33.15 -65.17
CA GLY A 505 -65.46 -34.20 -66.19
C GLY A 505 -66.80 -34.93 -66.19
N LEU A 506 -66.86 -36.07 -66.87
CA LEU A 506 -68.03 -36.94 -66.95
C LEU A 506 -67.94 -38.10 -65.95
N ALA A 507 -69.06 -38.53 -65.37
CA ALA A 507 -69.12 -39.73 -64.54
C ALA A 507 -68.97 -41.02 -65.40
N PRO A 508 -68.18 -42.02 -64.97
CA PRO A 508 -67.31 -42.02 -63.79
C PRO A 508 -66.00 -41.24 -64.01
N LEU A 509 -65.68 -40.29 -63.14
CA LEU A 509 -64.48 -39.46 -63.24
C LEU A 509 -63.39 -39.96 -62.27
N ALA A 510 -62.28 -40.45 -62.81
CA ALA A 510 -61.08 -40.75 -62.03
C ALA A 510 -60.23 -39.48 -61.84
N VAL A 511 -59.89 -39.18 -60.59
CA VAL A 511 -59.11 -37.99 -60.19
C VAL A 511 -57.91 -38.43 -59.36
N GLN A 512 -56.71 -38.09 -59.82
CA GLN A 512 -55.47 -38.20 -59.05
C GLN A 512 -55.32 -36.94 -58.21
N PHE A 513 -55.18 -37.11 -56.89
CA PHE A 513 -54.81 -36.04 -55.97
C PHE A 513 -53.31 -36.11 -55.67
N ASN A 514 -52.69 -34.95 -55.50
CA ASN A 514 -51.30 -34.81 -55.05
C ASN A 514 -51.29 -33.81 -53.89
N GLU A 515 -50.63 -34.15 -52.78
CA GLU A 515 -50.53 -33.25 -51.65
C GLU A 515 -49.52 -32.12 -51.87
N SER A 516 -49.61 -31.07 -51.05
CA SER A 516 -48.58 -30.06 -50.93
C SER A 516 -48.45 -29.70 -49.47
N VAL A 517 -47.42 -30.23 -48.80
CA VAL A 517 -47.17 -29.99 -47.37
C VAL A 517 -45.76 -29.49 -47.17
N ASN A 518 -45.61 -28.42 -46.39
CA ASN A 518 -44.31 -27.97 -45.89
C ASN A 518 -44.20 -28.31 -44.40
N GLY A 519 -43.27 -29.20 -44.06
CA GLY A 519 -43.06 -29.76 -42.72
C GLY A 519 -43.23 -31.28 -42.66
N SER A 520 -42.86 -31.90 -41.54
CA SER A 520 -42.87 -33.35 -41.35
C SER A 520 -44.28 -33.90 -41.12
N VAL A 521 -44.67 -34.90 -41.92
CA VAL A 521 -45.95 -35.63 -41.82
C VAL A 521 -45.67 -37.09 -41.46
N GLN A 522 -46.54 -37.69 -40.63
CA GLN A 522 -46.51 -39.12 -40.30
C GLN A 522 -47.64 -39.89 -41.00
N TYR A 523 -48.84 -39.30 -41.10
CA TYR A 523 -50.01 -39.92 -41.73
C TYR A 523 -50.78 -38.91 -42.59
N TYR A 524 -51.32 -39.40 -43.70
CA TYR A 524 -52.23 -38.68 -44.59
C TYR A 524 -53.65 -39.19 -44.39
N TYR A 525 -54.65 -38.33 -44.52
CA TYR A 525 -56.05 -38.76 -44.57
C TYR A 525 -56.86 -37.84 -45.48
N TRP A 526 -57.66 -38.43 -46.37
CA TRP A 526 -58.43 -37.74 -47.39
C TRP A 526 -59.92 -38.05 -47.24
N GLN A 527 -60.76 -37.07 -47.54
CA GLN A 527 -62.21 -37.20 -47.66
C GLN A 527 -62.65 -36.55 -48.95
N PHE A 528 -63.30 -37.31 -49.84
CA PHE A 528 -63.59 -36.88 -51.20
C PHE A 528 -64.99 -36.27 -51.39
N GLY A 529 -65.79 -36.14 -50.32
CA GLY A 529 -67.09 -35.48 -50.35
C GLY A 529 -68.26 -36.31 -50.92
N ASP A 530 -67.98 -37.44 -51.58
CA ASP A 530 -68.99 -38.42 -52.02
C ASP A 530 -69.21 -39.59 -51.03
N GLY A 531 -68.45 -39.59 -49.93
CA GLY A 531 -68.36 -40.69 -48.96
C GLY A 531 -67.05 -41.49 -49.05
N GLY A 532 -66.27 -41.31 -50.10
CA GLY A 532 -64.93 -41.92 -50.25
C GLY A 532 -63.87 -41.29 -49.35
N THR A 533 -62.90 -42.10 -48.95
CA THR A 533 -61.73 -41.69 -48.14
C THR A 533 -60.48 -42.48 -48.54
N SER A 534 -59.28 -41.96 -48.26
CA SER A 534 -58.01 -42.69 -48.40
C SER A 534 -56.99 -42.25 -47.34
N PHE A 535 -55.98 -43.08 -47.08
CA PHE A 535 -54.78 -42.79 -46.28
C PHE A 535 -53.48 -42.74 -47.12
N ASP A 536 -53.60 -42.91 -48.44
CA ASP A 536 -52.47 -42.83 -49.36
C ASP A 536 -51.93 -41.39 -49.45
N LYS A 537 -50.65 -41.26 -49.78
CA LYS A 537 -50.01 -39.96 -50.01
C LYS A 537 -50.63 -39.24 -51.23
N GLU A 538 -50.68 -39.94 -52.37
CA GLU A 538 -51.16 -39.46 -53.67
C GLU A 538 -52.31 -40.36 -54.17
N PRO A 539 -53.55 -40.23 -53.64
CA PRO A 539 -54.64 -41.15 -53.97
C PRO A 539 -55.29 -40.86 -55.32
N ILE A 540 -55.75 -41.93 -55.99
CA ILE A 540 -56.72 -41.85 -57.10
C ILE A 540 -58.10 -42.18 -56.54
N HIS A 541 -59.07 -41.27 -56.70
CA HIS A 541 -60.48 -41.53 -56.38
C HIS A 541 -61.35 -41.51 -57.62
N VAL A 542 -62.45 -42.27 -57.62
CA VAL A 542 -63.36 -42.39 -58.78
C VAL A 542 -64.78 -41.97 -58.40
N TYR A 543 -65.16 -40.79 -58.88
CA TYR A 543 -66.49 -40.22 -58.67
C TYR A 543 -67.50 -40.82 -59.65
N ASN A 544 -68.29 -41.77 -59.16
CA ASN A 544 -69.20 -42.59 -59.98
C ASN A 544 -70.56 -41.93 -60.30
N LYS A 545 -70.80 -40.71 -59.82
CA LYS A 545 -72.07 -39.97 -60.00
C LYS A 545 -71.79 -38.50 -60.31
N ALA A 546 -72.71 -37.85 -61.04
CA ALA A 546 -72.70 -36.41 -61.20
C ALA A 546 -72.96 -35.69 -59.86
N GLY A 547 -72.25 -34.59 -59.62
CA GLY A 547 -72.27 -33.84 -58.36
C GLY A 547 -71.11 -32.84 -58.26
N LEU A 548 -71.23 -31.92 -57.29
CA LEU A 548 -70.17 -31.01 -56.87
C LEU A 548 -69.62 -31.50 -55.53
N TYR A 549 -68.34 -31.83 -55.46
CA TYR A 549 -67.75 -32.52 -54.32
C TYR A 549 -66.69 -31.66 -53.60
N THR A 550 -66.94 -31.38 -52.32
CA THR A 550 -65.96 -30.78 -51.41
C THR A 550 -64.90 -31.80 -51.02
N VAL A 551 -63.62 -31.46 -51.17
CA VAL A 551 -62.50 -32.34 -50.80
C VAL A 551 -61.78 -31.79 -49.58
N SER A 552 -61.50 -32.66 -48.60
CA SER A 552 -60.70 -32.36 -47.42
C SER A 552 -59.48 -33.26 -47.36
N PHE A 553 -58.33 -32.67 -47.03
CA PHE A 553 -57.04 -33.33 -46.86
C PHE A 553 -56.46 -32.97 -45.48
N TYR A 554 -56.09 -34.00 -44.73
CA TYR A 554 -55.51 -33.91 -43.39
C TYR A 554 -54.07 -34.42 -43.45
N ALA A 555 -53.13 -33.61 -42.96
CA ALA A 555 -51.76 -34.03 -42.70
C ALA A 555 -51.55 -34.11 -41.18
N ILE A 556 -51.20 -35.30 -40.70
CA ILE A 556 -51.07 -35.62 -39.28
C ILE A 556 -49.60 -35.88 -38.97
N GLY A 557 -49.04 -35.13 -38.02
CA GLY A 557 -47.71 -35.37 -37.48
C GLY A 557 -47.75 -35.65 -35.97
N SER A 558 -46.59 -35.96 -35.38
CA SER A 558 -46.43 -36.22 -33.94
C SER A 558 -47.01 -35.12 -33.04
N ASN A 559 -47.01 -33.88 -33.55
CA ASN A 559 -47.41 -32.68 -32.83
C ASN A 559 -48.81 -32.19 -33.29
N GLY A 560 -49.67 -33.10 -33.79
CA GLY A 560 -51.07 -32.82 -34.15
C GLY A 560 -51.36 -32.76 -35.65
N SER A 561 -52.64 -32.62 -35.98
CA SER A 561 -53.17 -32.56 -37.36
C SER A 561 -53.35 -31.13 -37.85
N GLN A 562 -53.14 -30.94 -39.15
CA GLN A 562 -53.60 -29.77 -39.92
C GLN A 562 -54.52 -30.24 -41.05
N VAL A 563 -55.45 -29.39 -41.49
CA VAL A 563 -56.46 -29.73 -42.52
C VAL A 563 -56.61 -28.62 -43.55
N LYS A 564 -56.73 -29.00 -44.82
CA LYS A 564 -57.19 -28.14 -45.90
C LYS A 564 -58.48 -28.70 -46.49
N THR A 565 -59.51 -27.87 -46.56
CA THR A 565 -60.74 -28.16 -47.31
C THR A 565 -60.83 -27.21 -48.51
N VAL A 566 -61.37 -27.70 -49.62
CA VAL A 566 -61.74 -26.91 -50.79
C VAL A 566 -63.15 -27.31 -51.22
N ASP A 567 -64.08 -26.36 -51.12
CA ASP A 567 -65.50 -26.62 -51.41
C ASP A 567 -65.79 -26.75 -52.89
N GLN A 568 -66.67 -27.70 -53.24
CA GLN A 568 -67.12 -27.98 -54.62
C GLN A 568 -65.97 -28.18 -55.62
N TYR A 569 -64.81 -28.66 -55.14
CA TYR A 569 -63.56 -28.72 -55.88
C TYR A 569 -63.59 -29.62 -57.12
N ILE A 570 -64.36 -30.72 -57.09
CA ILE A 570 -64.55 -31.61 -58.23
C ILE A 570 -65.99 -31.51 -58.74
N ASN A 571 -66.15 -31.15 -60.01
CA ASN A 571 -67.44 -31.02 -60.70
C ASN A 571 -67.66 -32.15 -61.71
N VAL A 572 -68.48 -33.12 -61.35
CA VAL A 572 -68.78 -34.29 -62.20
C VAL A 572 -70.16 -34.13 -62.82
N THR A 573 -70.23 -34.36 -64.12
CA THR A 573 -71.46 -34.22 -64.92
C THR A 573 -71.85 -35.57 -65.55
N SER A 574 -73.12 -35.74 -65.91
CA SER A 574 -73.58 -36.98 -66.54
C SER A 574 -73.22 -37.01 -68.04
N PRO A 575 -72.79 -38.15 -68.61
CA PRO A 575 -72.65 -38.31 -70.05
C PRO A 575 -73.95 -37.99 -70.80
N VAL A 576 -73.90 -37.04 -71.74
CA VAL A 576 -75.02 -36.74 -72.63
C VAL A 576 -75.05 -37.78 -73.74
N MET A 577 -76.19 -38.46 -73.92
CA MET A 577 -76.36 -39.51 -74.94
C MET A 577 -76.48 -38.89 -76.35
N PRO A 578 -75.60 -39.21 -77.31
CA PRO A 578 -75.55 -38.50 -78.59
C PRO A 578 -76.42 -39.11 -79.70
N THR A 579 -77.07 -38.25 -80.49
CA THR A 579 -77.79 -38.59 -81.73
C THR A 579 -76.80 -38.75 -82.90
N PRO A 580 -76.96 -39.72 -83.83
CA PRO A 580 -75.89 -40.09 -84.77
C PRO A 580 -75.92 -39.40 -86.16
N THR A 581 -74.75 -38.99 -86.67
CA THR A 581 -74.51 -38.64 -88.10
C THR A 581 -73.08 -39.00 -88.57
N THR A 582 -72.94 -39.10 -89.90
CA THR A 582 -71.84 -39.70 -90.72
C THR A 582 -70.57 -38.82 -90.93
N PRO A 583 -69.47 -39.33 -91.59
CA PRO A 583 -68.08 -39.01 -91.18
C PRO A 583 -67.14 -38.28 -92.18
N ALA A 584 -65.86 -38.16 -91.76
CA ALA A 584 -64.59 -37.95 -92.53
C ALA A 584 -64.16 -36.51 -92.93
N PRO A 585 -62.85 -36.23 -93.26
CA PRO A 585 -61.59 -36.85 -92.80
C PRO A 585 -60.33 -35.92 -92.60
N LEU A 586 -59.24 -36.49 -92.06
CA LEU A 586 -57.80 -36.26 -92.38
C LEU A 586 -56.93 -35.10 -91.78
N ASN A 587 -55.62 -35.40 -91.60
CA ASN A 587 -54.40 -34.54 -91.67
C ASN A 587 -54.08 -33.50 -90.55
N THR A 588 -52.82 -33.13 -90.19
CA THR A 588 -51.43 -33.71 -90.30
C THR A 588 -50.39 -32.83 -89.54
N THR A 589 -49.19 -33.38 -89.19
CA THR A 589 -47.85 -32.69 -89.07
C THR A 589 -47.64 -31.59 -87.97
N THR A 590 -46.46 -31.20 -87.41
CA THR A 590 -45.03 -31.68 -87.37
C THR A 590 -44.15 -30.82 -86.40
N VAL A 591 -43.21 -31.45 -85.62
CA VAL A 591 -41.76 -31.06 -85.39
C VAL A 591 -41.47 -29.64 -84.77
N PRO A 592 -40.25 -29.17 -84.37
CA PRO A 592 -38.91 -29.74 -83.96
C PRO A 592 -38.67 -29.67 -82.41
N THR A 593 -37.60 -30.13 -81.70
CA THR A 593 -36.10 -30.00 -81.75
C THR A 593 -35.59 -28.53 -81.61
N THR A 594 -34.45 -28.12 -81.02
CA THR A 594 -33.19 -28.70 -80.45
C THR A 594 -32.47 -27.55 -79.66
N MET A 595 -31.65 -27.65 -78.58
CA MET A 595 -30.19 -27.99 -78.48
C MET A 595 -29.56 -27.42 -77.15
N VAL A 596 -28.70 -28.17 -76.43
CA VAL A 596 -27.25 -27.94 -76.05
C VAL A 596 -26.75 -26.54 -75.54
N PRO A 597 -25.69 -26.35 -74.67
CA PRO A 597 -24.80 -27.25 -73.86
C PRO A 597 -25.04 -27.11 -72.30
N THR A 598 -24.15 -27.02 -71.26
CA THR A 598 -22.68 -26.87 -71.01
C THR A 598 -22.24 -27.32 -69.58
N ALA A 599 -20.96 -27.16 -69.18
CA ALA A 599 -20.33 -27.47 -67.85
C ALA A 599 -20.13 -26.20 -66.94
N THR A 600 -19.52 -26.16 -65.73
CA THR A 600 -18.18 -26.65 -65.21
C THR A 600 -18.17 -26.72 -63.65
N VAL A 601 -17.66 -27.76 -62.96
CA VAL A 601 -16.26 -28.08 -62.49
C VAL A 601 -15.87 -27.52 -61.08
N THR A 602 -15.00 -28.26 -60.37
CA THR A 602 -14.67 -28.28 -58.92
C THR A 602 -13.29 -27.64 -58.55
N PRO A 603 -12.86 -27.57 -57.26
CA PRO A 603 -11.91 -26.54 -56.74
C PRO A 603 -10.46 -27.03 -56.44
N VAL A 604 -9.82 -26.51 -55.36
CA VAL A 604 -8.48 -26.80 -54.74
C VAL A 604 -7.40 -25.73 -55.06
N PRO A 605 -6.40 -25.40 -54.18
CA PRO A 605 -6.26 -25.55 -52.71
C PRO A 605 -6.63 -24.19 -52.03
N THR A 606 -5.99 -23.51 -51.04
CA THR A 606 -4.79 -23.66 -50.17
C THR A 606 -4.90 -22.70 -48.95
N ASN A 607 -4.13 -22.89 -47.85
CA ASN A 607 -3.78 -21.81 -46.91
C ASN A 607 -2.45 -22.11 -46.17
N THR A 608 -1.66 -21.10 -45.78
CA THR A 608 -0.31 -21.28 -45.17
C THR A 608 -0.12 -20.54 -43.85
N THR A 609 0.31 -21.24 -42.81
CA THR A 609 0.66 -20.66 -41.50
C THR A 609 2.13 -20.22 -41.43
N GLY A 610 2.40 -19.07 -40.83
CA GLY A 610 3.73 -18.63 -40.44
C GLY A 610 3.65 -17.73 -39.22
N ALA A 611 4.49 -17.99 -38.21
CA ALA A 611 4.56 -17.23 -36.96
C ALA A 611 6.00 -16.74 -36.73
N PRO A 612 6.23 -15.47 -36.33
CA PRO A 612 7.55 -14.98 -35.96
C PRO A 612 7.80 -15.14 -34.46
N THR A 613 8.96 -15.69 -34.09
CA THR A 613 9.47 -15.69 -32.72
C THR A 613 10.25 -14.40 -32.43
N GLY A 614 9.84 -13.64 -31.41
CA GLY A 614 10.64 -12.55 -30.82
C GLY A 614 11.56 -13.04 -29.70
N THR A 615 12.73 -12.44 -29.55
CA THR A 615 13.76 -12.85 -28.57
C THR A 615 13.67 -12.08 -27.26
N THR A 616 13.79 -12.78 -26.14
CA THR A 616 13.85 -12.20 -24.78
C THR A 616 15.07 -11.32 -24.57
N VAL A 617 14.86 -10.11 -24.05
CA VAL A 617 15.88 -9.30 -23.37
C VAL A 617 15.61 -9.42 -21.87
N ALA A 618 16.66 -9.53 -21.05
CA ALA A 618 16.52 -9.57 -19.59
C ALA A 618 16.41 -8.14 -19.03
N PRO A 619 15.42 -7.82 -18.18
CA PRO A 619 15.31 -6.50 -17.58
C PRO A 619 16.39 -6.25 -16.52
N THR A 620 16.72 -4.97 -16.33
CA THR A 620 17.59 -4.46 -15.26
C THR A 620 16.98 -4.72 -13.88
N ALA A 621 17.82 -4.71 -12.83
CA ALA A 621 17.50 -4.96 -11.42
C ALA A 621 16.04 -4.68 -11.02
N THR A 622 15.24 -5.74 -10.96
CA THR A 622 13.84 -5.68 -10.53
C THR A 622 13.76 -5.56 -9.02
N GLY A 623 12.88 -4.67 -8.52
CA GLY A 623 12.41 -4.74 -7.15
C GLY A 623 11.75 -6.08 -6.82
N SER A 624 11.62 -6.41 -5.54
CA SER A 624 10.93 -7.62 -5.08
C SER A 624 9.56 -7.27 -4.51
N ALA A 625 8.51 -7.96 -4.96
CA ALA A 625 7.14 -7.78 -4.49
C ALA A 625 7.02 -7.70 -2.96
N TYR A 626 6.42 -6.63 -2.42
CA TYR A 626 6.41 -6.33 -0.99
C TYR A 626 5.79 -7.45 -0.13
N TYR A 627 4.76 -8.14 -0.64
CA TYR A 627 4.14 -9.32 -0.01
C TYR A 627 4.06 -10.54 -0.95
N GLY A 628 4.86 -10.58 -2.01
CA GLY A 628 4.71 -11.54 -3.12
C GLY A 628 3.84 -10.99 -4.27
N PRO A 629 3.83 -11.64 -5.46
CA PRO A 629 3.22 -11.06 -6.66
C PRO A 629 1.71 -10.86 -6.58
N HIS A 630 1.24 -9.65 -6.93
CA HIS A 630 -0.18 -9.31 -6.99
C HIS A 630 -0.90 -10.15 -8.05
N THR A 631 -1.91 -10.93 -7.66
CA THR A 631 -2.62 -11.81 -8.60
C THR A 631 -3.67 -11.05 -9.42
N ILE A 632 -3.66 -11.29 -10.74
CA ILE A 632 -4.61 -10.73 -11.71
C ILE A 632 -5.34 -11.90 -12.41
N PRO A 633 -6.70 -11.94 -12.49
CA PRO A 633 -7.64 -10.94 -11.95
C PRO A 633 -7.63 -10.88 -10.41
N GLY A 634 -7.90 -9.70 -9.87
CA GLY A 634 -7.74 -9.40 -8.45
C GLY A 634 -7.76 -7.89 -8.16
N THR A 635 -7.23 -7.48 -7.00
CA THR A 635 -7.04 -6.07 -6.63
C THR A 635 -5.58 -5.83 -6.26
N LEU A 636 -5.04 -4.72 -6.74
CA LEU A 636 -3.70 -4.22 -6.46
C LEU A 636 -3.87 -2.90 -5.71
N GLN A 637 -3.39 -2.83 -4.46
CA GLN A 637 -3.41 -1.61 -3.65
C GLN A 637 -2.23 -0.71 -4.09
N ALA A 638 -2.43 0.60 -4.18
CA ALA A 638 -1.41 1.50 -4.74
C ALA A 638 -0.19 1.68 -3.82
N GLU A 639 -0.37 1.51 -2.52
CA GLU A 639 0.68 1.54 -1.49
C GLU A 639 1.53 0.25 -1.45
N ASP A 640 1.06 -0.83 -2.09
CA ASP A 640 1.73 -2.12 -2.19
C ASP A 640 2.64 -2.23 -3.45
N TYR A 641 3.31 -1.13 -3.83
CA TYR A 641 4.41 -1.15 -4.79
C TYR A 641 5.60 -1.99 -4.27
N ASP A 642 6.49 -2.41 -5.16
CA ASP A 642 7.60 -3.33 -4.84
C ASP A 642 8.56 -2.75 -3.77
N LEU A 643 9.39 -3.63 -3.20
CA LEU A 643 10.59 -3.25 -2.45
C LEU A 643 11.77 -3.04 -3.41
N GLY A 644 12.58 -2.02 -3.17
CA GLY A 644 13.76 -1.74 -3.97
C GLY A 644 14.30 -0.32 -3.79
N GLY A 645 13.44 0.60 -3.34
CA GLY A 645 13.77 2.01 -3.15
C GLY A 645 13.67 2.85 -4.42
N GLU A 646 14.08 4.10 -4.26
CA GLU A 646 14.15 5.13 -5.30
C GLU A 646 14.91 4.65 -6.55
N GLY A 647 14.34 4.92 -7.73
CA GLY A 647 14.86 4.50 -9.03
C GLY A 647 14.68 3.01 -9.37
N VAL A 648 14.23 2.18 -8.43
CA VAL A 648 14.11 0.72 -8.58
C VAL A 648 12.66 0.23 -8.49
N ALA A 649 11.98 0.54 -7.39
CA ALA A 649 10.58 0.16 -7.15
C ALA A 649 9.60 1.31 -7.30
N TYR A 650 10.06 2.54 -7.07
CA TYR A 650 9.33 3.78 -7.31
C TYR A 650 10.30 4.85 -7.85
N HIS A 651 9.74 5.99 -8.27
CA HIS A 651 10.43 7.26 -8.30
C HIS A 651 9.52 8.31 -7.66
N ASP A 652 9.99 8.93 -6.57
CA ASP A 652 9.35 10.07 -5.91
C ASP A 652 10.18 11.35 -6.15
N THR A 653 9.56 12.53 -6.11
CA THR A 653 10.29 13.82 -6.24
C THR A 653 10.61 14.48 -4.90
N THR A 654 10.13 13.93 -3.80
CA THR A 654 10.47 14.27 -2.41
C THR A 654 11.32 13.18 -1.75
N ALA A 655 11.78 13.45 -0.52
CA ALA A 655 12.50 12.48 0.31
C ALA A 655 11.74 12.31 1.63
N GLY A 656 11.29 11.09 1.89
CA GLY A 656 10.38 10.73 2.98
C GLY A 656 8.92 11.14 2.78
N ASN A 657 8.04 10.15 2.82
CA ASN A 657 6.57 10.22 2.79
C ASN A 657 5.94 11.39 3.61
N GLU A 658 5.43 12.43 2.93
CA GLU A 658 4.71 13.60 3.48
C GLU A 658 3.44 13.21 4.26
N GLY A 659 2.73 12.17 3.81
CA GLY A 659 1.52 11.66 4.47
C GLY A 659 1.79 10.86 5.75
N GLY A 660 3.03 10.36 5.91
CA GLY A 660 3.58 9.83 7.16
C GLY A 660 3.03 8.47 7.62
N ILE A 661 2.25 7.76 6.79
CA ILE A 661 1.66 6.46 7.15
C ILE A 661 2.06 5.31 6.22
N TYR A 662 1.77 4.09 6.67
CA TYR A 662 2.03 2.80 6.03
C TYR A 662 3.49 2.42 5.82
N ARG A 663 4.29 3.24 5.12
CA ARG A 663 5.71 2.96 4.81
C ARG A 663 6.60 4.13 5.20
N HIS A 664 7.88 3.83 5.34
CA HIS A 664 8.95 4.76 5.73
C HIS A 664 10.01 4.95 4.62
N ASP A 665 9.65 4.60 3.38
CA ASP A 665 10.34 5.02 2.17
C ASP A 665 9.73 6.36 1.66
N ASP A 666 10.13 6.81 0.47
CA ASP A 666 9.91 8.20 0.04
C ASP A 666 8.50 8.50 -0.50
N VAL A 667 7.72 7.49 -0.89
CA VAL A 667 6.42 7.69 -1.55
C VAL A 667 5.38 8.25 -0.58
N ASP A 668 4.71 9.32 -1.00
CA ASP A 668 3.68 10.02 -0.23
C ASP A 668 2.37 9.19 -0.10
N ILE A 669 2.05 8.73 1.12
CA ILE A 669 0.90 7.86 1.42
C ILE A 669 0.07 8.44 2.57
N GLU A 670 -1.23 8.63 2.31
CA GLU A 670 -2.26 9.11 3.25
C GLU A 670 -3.50 8.20 3.26
N GLN A 671 -4.61 8.65 3.85
CA GLN A 671 -5.79 7.83 4.13
C GLN A 671 -7.08 8.66 3.95
N LEU A 672 -7.36 9.12 2.73
CA LEU A 672 -8.46 10.04 2.44
C LEU A 672 -9.73 9.40 1.86
N ASP A 673 -9.69 8.14 1.39
CA ASP A 673 -10.89 7.47 0.88
C ASP A 673 -11.85 7.08 2.02
N THR A 674 -13.13 7.01 1.67
CA THR A 674 -14.28 6.76 2.55
C THR A 674 -14.25 5.43 3.31
N ASP A 675 -13.51 4.44 2.82
CA ASP A 675 -13.23 3.15 3.47
C ASP A 675 -11.97 3.16 4.36
N HIS A 676 -11.26 4.28 4.40
CA HIS A 676 -10.01 4.49 5.14
C HIS A 676 -8.94 3.41 4.82
N SER A 677 -8.86 2.91 3.59
CA SER A 677 -7.60 2.32 3.13
C SER A 677 -6.56 3.43 2.89
N PRO A 678 -5.26 3.09 2.91
CA PRO A 678 -4.24 4.00 2.43
C PRO A 678 -4.50 4.37 0.96
N ASN A 679 -3.98 5.52 0.53
CA ASN A 679 -3.88 5.91 -0.85
C ASN A 679 -2.54 6.62 -1.06
N VAL A 680 -1.94 6.45 -2.23
CA VAL A 680 -0.84 7.33 -2.64
C VAL A 680 -1.43 8.71 -2.92
N GLY A 681 -0.84 9.74 -2.32
CA GLY A 681 -1.22 11.15 -2.42
C GLY A 681 -0.08 12.00 -2.99
N TRP A 682 -0.24 13.33 -2.97
CA TRP A 682 0.74 14.36 -3.41
C TRP A 682 1.31 14.25 -4.84
N ILE A 683 1.01 13.17 -5.58
CA ILE A 683 1.69 12.76 -6.82
C ILE A 683 1.97 13.92 -7.78
N ARG A 684 3.26 14.06 -8.11
CA ARG A 684 3.84 15.11 -8.94
C ARG A 684 4.27 14.58 -10.30
N SER A 685 4.35 15.49 -11.26
CA SER A 685 4.61 15.18 -12.68
C SER A 685 6.01 14.60 -12.92
N GLY A 686 6.09 13.27 -13.12
CA GLY A 686 7.30 12.52 -13.45
C GLY A 686 7.44 11.22 -12.67
N GLU A 687 6.71 11.10 -11.56
CA GLU A 687 6.78 9.98 -10.61
C GLU A 687 6.24 8.68 -11.21
N TRP A 688 6.63 7.56 -10.61
CA TRP A 688 6.14 6.23 -10.99
C TRP A 688 6.21 5.21 -9.86
N LEU A 689 5.37 4.19 -9.93
CA LEU A 689 5.28 3.08 -8.99
C LEU A 689 5.30 1.76 -9.77
N ALA A 690 6.14 0.81 -9.37
CA ALA A 690 6.25 -0.50 -10.01
C ALA A 690 5.77 -1.64 -9.09
N TYR A 691 5.10 -2.62 -9.68
CA TYR A 691 4.45 -3.72 -9.01
C TYR A 691 4.75 -5.02 -9.76
N THR A 692 5.24 -6.02 -9.05
CA THR A 692 5.37 -7.38 -9.57
C THR A 692 3.98 -8.05 -9.52
N VAL A 693 3.42 -8.35 -10.68
CA VAL A 693 2.07 -8.94 -10.84
C VAL A 693 2.15 -10.35 -11.42
N HIS A 694 1.19 -11.22 -11.10
CA HIS A 694 1.01 -12.53 -11.73
C HIS A 694 -0.34 -12.60 -12.45
N VAL A 695 -0.31 -12.61 -13.77
CA VAL A 695 -1.48 -12.60 -14.65
C VAL A 695 -1.86 -14.03 -15.02
N SER A 696 -3.02 -14.46 -14.52
CA SER A 696 -3.49 -15.84 -14.58
C SER A 696 -3.82 -16.34 -16.00
N THR A 697 -4.15 -15.44 -16.94
CA THR A 697 -4.49 -15.78 -18.34
C THR A 697 -4.31 -14.53 -19.22
N ALA A 698 -3.77 -14.69 -20.43
CA ALA A 698 -3.52 -13.56 -21.32
C ALA A 698 -4.86 -13.05 -21.89
N GLY A 699 -5.06 -11.73 -21.90
CA GLY A 699 -6.31 -11.16 -22.39
C GLY A 699 -6.48 -9.68 -22.11
N THR A 700 -7.68 -9.19 -22.39
CA THR A 700 -8.13 -7.86 -21.97
C THR A 700 -8.75 -7.96 -20.58
N TYR A 701 -8.38 -7.02 -19.71
CA TYR A 701 -8.96 -6.82 -18.40
C TYR A 701 -9.64 -5.46 -18.36
N ASP A 702 -10.87 -5.40 -17.83
CA ASP A 702 -11.45 -4.12 -17.46
C ASP A 702 -10.88 -3.73 -16.10
N ALA A 703 -9.97 -2.74 -16.10
CA ALA A 703 -9.23 -2.30 -14.94
C ALA A 703 -9.87 -1.04 -14.34
N GLY A 704 -10.33 -1.12 -13.09
CA GLY A 704 -10.96 -0.03 -12.35
C GLY A 704 -9.97 0.68 -11.43
N PHE A 705 -9.54 1.88 -11.81
CA PHE A 705 -8.64 2.75 -11.05
C PHE A 705 -9.43 3.60 -10.06
N ARG A 706 -9.24 3.42 -8.76
CA ARG A 706 -9.86 4.23 -7.70
C ARG A 706 -9.00 5.48 -7.46
N VAL A 707 -9.46 6.60 -7.99
CA VAL A 707 -8.69 7.87 -8.04
C VAL A 707 -9.50 9.07 -7.53
N ALA A 708 -8.80 10.07 -7.02
CA ALA A 708 -9.38 11.38 -6.68
C ALA A 708 -8.54 12.52 -7.28
N SER A 709 -9.21 13.64 -7.58
CA SER A 709 -8.55 14.90 -7.94
C SER A 709 -9.51 16.08 -7.79
N SER A 710 -9.00 17.18 -7.23
CA SER A 710 -9.66 18.49 -7.26
C SER A 710 -9.52 19.21 -8.63
N HIS A 711 -8.76 18.62 -9.58
CA HIS A 711 -8.46 19.17 -10.91
C HIS A 711 -8.96 18.25 -12.04
N ALA A 712 -8.96 18.73 -13.28
CA ALA A 712 -9.38 17.96 -14.45
C ALA A 712 -8.25 17.84 -15.47
N GLY A 713 -8.03 16.63 -16.01
CA GLY A 713 -7.11 16.39 -17.12
C GLY A 713 -5.78 15.74 -16.74
N SER A 714 -5.54 15.47 -15.46
CA SER A 714 -4.45 14.61 -15.01
C SER A 714 -4.62 13.18 -15.53
N SER A 715 -3.55 12.39 -15.55
CA SER A 715 -3.56 11.04 -16.14
C SER A 715 -2.60 10.06 -15.46
N VAL A 716 -2.89 8.77 -15.63
CA VAL A 716 -2.00 7.66 -15.26
C VAL A 716 -1.69 6.83 -16.50
N LEU A 717 -0.41 6.55 -16.73
CA LEU A 717 0.06 5.68 -17.81
C LEU A 717 0.45 4.31 -17.25
N VAL A 718 -0.05 3.25 -17.88
CA VAL A 718 0.17 1.86 -17.45
C VAL A 718 1.12 1.19 -18.42
N TYR A 719 2.25 0.70 -17.93
CA TYR A 719 3.27 -0.02 -18.69
C TYR A 719 3.44 -1.46 -18.17
N VAL A 720 3.89 -2.35 -19.04
CA VAL A 720 4.25 -3.75 -18.70
C VAL A 720 5.71 -3.97 -19.08
N ASP A 721 6.46 -4.64 -18.21
CA ASP A 721 7.86 -5.04 -18.36
C ASP A 721 8.81 -3.91 -18.82
N ASP A 722 8.52 -2.69 -18.35
CA ASP A 722 9.22 -1.43 -18.68
C ASP A 722 9.30 -1.11 -20.20
N GLU A 723 8.35 -1.60 -21.01
CA GLU A 723 8.21 -1.20 -22.42
C GLU A 723 7.97 0.32 -22.58
N THR A 724 8.30 0.87 -23.75
CA THR A 724 8.22 2.32 -24.03
C THR A 724 6.82 2.79 -24.43
N THR A 725 5.87 1.89 -24.65
CA THR A 725 4.48 2.20 -25.03
C THR A 725 3.53 1.76 -23.93
N PRO A 726 2.64 2.63 -23.41
CA PRO A 726 1.72 2.22 -22.36
C PRO A 726 0.62 1.30 -22.92
N VAL A 727 0.29 0.24 -22.19
CA VAL A 727 -0.82 -0.67 -22.49
C VAL A 727 -2.19 -0.05 -22.18
N ALA A 728 -2.23 1.02 -21.37
CA ALA A 728 -3.41 1.85 -21.16
C ALA A 728 -3.06 3.28 -20.70
N THR A 729 -3.97 4.21 -20.95
CA THR A 729 -3.96 5.58 -20.42
C THR A 729 -5.28 5.82 -19.69
N VAL A 730 -5.19 6.20 -18.42
CA VAL A 730 -6.34 6.58 -17.57
C VAL A 730 -6.41 8.10 -17.54
N THR A 731 -7.51 8.70 -18.00
CA THR A 731 -7.79 10.11 -17.74
C THR A 731 -8.46 10.25 -16.38
N VAL A 732 -7.85 10.98 -15.46
CA VAL A 732 -8.41 11.25 -14.13
C VAL A 732 -9.40 12.42 -14.23
N PRO A 733 -10.68 12.22 -13.90
CA PRO A 733 -11.67 13.29 -13.90
C PRO A 733 -11.54 14.13 -12.62
N ASN A 734 -12.02 15.37 -12.67
CA ASN A 734 -12.28 16.12 -11.44
C ASN A 734 -13.37 15.40 -10.64
N THR A 735 -12.99 14.90 -9.47
CA THR A 735 -13.88 14.16 -8.58
C THR A 735 -14.56 15.08 -7.56
N GLY A 736 -13.98 16.25 -7.31
CA GLY A 736 -14.55 17.37 -6.56
C GLY A 736 -13.62 17.87 -5.47
N ASP A 737 -12.95 16.96 -4.77
CA ASP A 737 -12.00 17.19 -3.69
C ASP A 737 -11.19 15.91 -3.45
N TRP A 738 -10.08 16.00 -2.71
CA TRP A 738 -9.15 14.88 -2.47
C TRP A 738 -9.77 13.66 -1.77
N PRO A 739 -10.66 13.80 -0.76
CA PRO A 739 -11.36 12.66 -0.15
C PRO A 739 -12.46 12.05 -1.03
N ILE A 740 -12.77 12.64 -2.19
CA ILE A 740 -13.89 12.20 -3.05
C ILE A 740 -13.34 11.28 -4.14
N PHE A 741 -13.10 10.01 -3.82
CA PHE A 741 -12.62 9.04 -4.80
C PHE A 741 -13.74 8.54 -5.73
N ARG A 742 -13.36 8.25 -6.99
CA ARG A 742 -14.21 7.63 -8.01
C ARG A 742 -13.43 6.54 -8.75
N THR A 743 -14.12 5.50 -9.19
CA THR A 743 -13.49 4.43 -9.97
C THR A 743 -13.60 4.73 -11.47
N VAL A 744 -12.46 4.81 -12.16
CA VAL A 744 -12.36 5.00 -13.61
C VAL A 744 -11.98 3.67 -14.25
N SER A 745 -12.86 3.10 -15.07
CA SER A 745 -12.61 1.81 -15.73
C SER A 745 -12.06 1.99 -17.14
N VAL A 746 -10.91 1.36 -17.44
CA VAL A 746 -10.30 1.30 -18.77
C VAL A 746 -9.95 -0.15 -19.15
N PRO A 747 -10.01 -0.53 -20.43
CA PRO A 747 -9.47 -1.81 -20.88
C PRO A 747 -7.94 -1.78 -20.85
N VAL A 748 -7.32 -2.81 -20.25
CA VAL A 748 -5.87 -3.03 -20.21
C VAL A 748 -5.60 -4.40 -20.84
N ILE A 749 -4.65 -4.50 -21.77
CA ILE A 749 -4.25 -5.78 -22.36
C ILE A 749 -3.03 -6.30 -21.60
N LEU A 750 -3.11 -7.51 -21.06
CA LEU A 750 -2.04 -8.12 -20.25
C LEU A 750 -1.64 -9.50 -20.80
N PRO A 751 -0.33 -9.78 -20.94
CA PRO A 751 0.19 -11.13 -21.20
C PRO A 751 0.01 -12.05 -19.97
N ALA A 752 0.14 -13.38 -20.16
CA ALA A 752 0.09 -14.36 -19.07
C ALA A 752 1.49 -14.65 -18.51
N GLY A 753 1.59 -14.71 -17.18
CA GLY A 753 2.84 -14.96 -16.46
C GLY A 753 3.07 -13.96 -15.35
N THR A 754 4.31 -13.90 -14.85
CA THR A 754 4.74 -12.88 -13.88
C THR A 754 5.40 -11.73 -14.64
N HIS A 755 4.92 -10.52 -14.39
CA HIS A 755 5.27 -9.29 -15.12
C HIS A 755 5.52 -8.12 -14.15
N ARG A 756 6.23 -7.10 -14.60
CA ARG A 756 6.39 -5.82 -13.87
C ARG A 756 5.41 -4.80 -14.44
N LEU A 757 4.33 -4.54 -13.72
CA LEU A 757 3.39 -3.48 -14.06
C LEU A 757 3.93 -2.16 -13.49
N LYS A 758 4.05 -1.11 -14.32
CA LYS A 758 4.47 0.22 -13.86
C LYS A 758 3.40 1.25 -14.14
N LEU A 759 3.00 1.98 -13.11
CA LEU A 759 2.17 3.18 -13.19
C LEU A 759 3.10 4.38 -13.26
N SER A 760 2.87 5.31 -14.18
CA SER A 760 3.61 6.56 -14.27
C SER A 760 2.67 7.74 -14.41
N PHE A 761 3.05 8.86 -13.77
CA PHE A 761 2.20 10.02 -13.57
C PHE A 761 2.79 11.24 -14.30
N PRO A 762 2.48 11.44 -15.60
CA PRO A 762 3.04 12.51 -16.43
C PRO A 762 2.41 13.90 -16.15
N THR A 763 1.68 14.03 -15.05
CA THR A 763 0.87 15.19 -14.66
C THR A 763 0.66 15.17 -13.16
N ASP A 764 0.72 16.33 -12.51
CA ASP A 764 0.38 16.48 -11.09
C ASP A 764 -1.11 16.19 -10.82
N PHE A 765 -1.48 16.22 -9.54
CA PHE A 765 -2.86 16.24 -9.04
C PHE A 765 -3.64 14.93 -9.22
N VAL A 766 -3.04 13.80 -8.85
CA VAL A 766 -3.73 12.50 -8.75
C VAL A 766 -3.52 11.91 -7.36
N ASN A 767 -4.59 11.51 -6.70
CA ASN A 767 -4.52 10.50 -5.64
C ASN A 767 -4.98 9.16 -6.23
N ILE A 768 -4.36 8.05 -5.83
CA ILE A 768 -4.77 6.70 -6.23
C ILE A 768 -4.77 5.75 -5.02
N ASN A 769 -5.89 5.07 -4.82
CA ASN A 769 -6.12 4.11 -3.74
C ASN A 769 -5.80 2.69 -4.22
N TRP A 770 -6.51 2.21 -5.25
CA TRP A 770 -6.32 0.84 -5.77
C TRP A 770 -6.68 0.68 -7.25
N ILE A 771 -6.30 -0.47 -7.81
CA ILE A 771 -6.69 -0.94 -9.14
C ILE A 771 -7.31 -2.34 -9.03
N THR A 772 -8.58 -2.48 -9.40
CA THR A 772 -9.22 -3.79 -9.60
C THR A 772 -9.05 -4.25 -11.05
N PHE A 773 -8.71 -5.52 -11.28
CA PHE A 773 -8.63 -6.11 -12.60
C PHE A 773 -9.65 -7.24 -12.75
N ALA A 774 -10.69 -7.04 -13.57
CA ALA A 774 -11.65 -8.08 -13.95
C ALA A 774 -11.36 -8.57 -15.38
N GLN A 775 -11.31 -9.88 -15.60
CA GLN A 775 -11.08 -10.41 -16.95
C GLN A 775 -12.30 -10.17 -17.83
N ARG A 776 -12.09 -9.60 -19.02
CA ARG A 776 -13.13 -9.31 -19.99
C ARG A 776 -13.37 -10.54 -20.87
N GLY A 777 -14.58 -11.10 -20.78
CA GLY A 777 -15.00 -12.31 -21.51
C GLY A 777 -15.42 -12.06 -22.96
#